data_AF-A0A1J4XNA6-F1
#
_entry.id   AF-A0A1J4XNA6-F1
#
_cell.length_a   1.000
_cell.length_b   1.000
_cell.length_c   1.000
_cell.angle_alpha   90.00
_cell.angle_beta   90.00
_cell.angle_gamma   90.00
#
_symmetry.space_group_name_H-M   'P 1'
#
loop_
_entity.id
_entity.type
_entity.pdbx_description
1 polymer ?
#
loop_
_entity_poly.entity_id
_entity_poly.type
_entity_poly.pdbx_seq_one_letter_code
_entity_poly.pdbx_strand_id
1 'polypeptide(L)'
;MNPQHRKHFSRDNKGSVIFLTIIIATAVAIILAALIQWSLSERRFNERSFTRLKAKNAAESLAEYGVAQLIARWQNATSFTTDELLSANQPLVIPASASTFFSSEIVDSDLELKGGTVPPGEWNYIDPKDPGNEFDSQKGKLVFARNVKIYAKAAAKIPHSNDKVISYVKEILQVRDAPLLAHAVFYNLDMEFHPGPKMEMYGPVHANGDIWVSAIDKLYFHSTVTTAGKFHHGMMSDPGTSQTGTVYFQDSEGDWISDYKGSGSKSLSSSYYDSNYTVIKNGVPSPGWRELASNRWDGNVQSTEHSVPKLNLIGFPDYVRDNPATEAVDDALNYAYAIIEPNLPTSSPDNKGIGEKEKYARKAGLIVRLYKTNDPSTVPTHAQHLTGDYYVSFNKLKRINPLLPNSEAELDANGNVQEIPVAVSSSFVSDVFQLHTYQEDPSTNKPTSSFWDARREKGLDILQLDVGEFREGVDNTDSHYKPYVWTSNYVPVTDYNGVVYVEFPMDASQTGRPDKVNVSVDNMGLYLVDGKKVPNPSYNNIPTRDSGFTLATNNAIYVKGDFNADGSFATGTETAPDNPLSPEPPVALAADSITILSDQWNFAKSKNSTSDRPAEDTEVNTALITGIAITNKGGDTNMASGGTHNFPRFLENWSNKKFLYRGSLVALFESEIANQTVSTSYYSPPIRLWGFYDQFAKGNYPPGTPNVRSFRRLDFRFIDKAEYDAAILNL
;
A
#
# COMPACT_ATOMS: atom_id res chain seq x y z
N MET A 1 71.73 -94.09 64.34
CA MET A 1 72.57 -93.11 65.05
C MET A 1 72.44 -91.74 64.37
N ASN A 2 72.68 -90.67 65.13
CA ASN A 2 72.64 -89.24 64.75
C ASN A 2 73.55 -88.84 63.56
N PRO A 3 73.51 -87.59 63.02
CA PRO A 3 72.59 -86.47 63.29
C PRO A 3 72.11 -85.62 62.05
N GLN A 4 71.13 -84.74 62.32
CA GLN A 4 70.96 -83.31 61.94
C GLN A 4 71.94 -82.68 60.90
N HIS A 5 71.60 -81.67 60.07
CA HIS A 5 70.62 -80.56 60.15
C HIS A 5 70.37 -80.05 58.69
N ARG A 6 69.66 -78.97 58.30
CA ARG A 6 68.95 -77.82 58.93
C ARG A 6 67.75 -77.40 58.01
N LYS A 7 67.13 -76.23 58.18
CA LYS A 7 66.14 -75.61 57.25
C LYS A 7 66.70 -74.34 56.60
N HIS A 8 66.27 -74.03 55.38
CA HIS A 8 65.91 -72.65 54.98
C HIS A 8 64.87 -72.67 53.83
N PHE A 9 63.77 -71.92 54.02
CA PHE A 9 62.82 -71.60 52.95
C PHE A 9 63.27 -70.31 52.25
N SER A 10 63.17 -70.26 50.92
CA SER A 10 63.09 -69.03 50.13
C SER A 10 62.14 -69.27 48.95
N ARG A 11 61.33 -68.27 48.59
CA ARG A 11 60.25 -68.39 47.59
C ARG A 11 60.71 -67.93 46.20
N ASP A 12 60.49 -68.76 45.19
CA ASP A 12 60.59 -68.37 43.76
C ASP A 12 59.36 -67.57 43.30
N ASN A 13 59.21 -66.35 43.82
CA ASN A 13 58.09 -65.45 43.49
C ASN A 13 58.43 -64.36 42.46
N LYS A 14 59.62 -64.37 41.83
CA LYS A 14 60.08 -63.25 40.97
C LYS A 14 59.64 -63.33 39.50
N GLY A 15 59.43 -64.53 38.95
CA GLY A 15 58.99 -64.70 37.54
C GLY A 15 57.49 -64.43 37.32
N SER A 16 56.64 -65.00 38.19
CA SER A 16 55.17 -64.86 38.09
C SER A 16 54.70 -63.40 38.21
N VAL A 17 55.31 -62.62 39.11
CA VAL A 17 54.97 -61.20 39.29
C VAL A 17 55.27 -60.39 38.03
N ILE A 18 56.42 -60.59 37.38
CA ILE A 18 56.77 -59.88 36.15
C ILE A 18 55.79 -60.21 35.02
N PHE A 19 55.44 -61.48 34.83
CA PHE A 19 54.50 -61.90 33.79
C PHE A 19 53.08 -61.32 34.02
N LEU A 20 52.60 -61.34 35.26
CA LEU A 20 51.33 -60.72 35.66
C LEU A 20 51.36 -59.20 35.47
N THR A 21 52.45 -58.53 35.85
CA THR A 21 52.62 -57.08 35.65
C THR A 21 52.64 -56.72 34.16
N ILE A 22 53.28 -57.52 33.30
CA ILE A 22 53.25 -57.32 31.84
C ILE A 22 51.81 -57.46 31.31
N ILE A 23 51.08 -58.52 31.67
CA ILE A 23 49.69 -58.71 31.23
C ILE A 23 48.79 -57.55 31.68
N ILE A 24 48.88 -57.12 32.94
CA ILE A 24 48.11 -56.00 33.46
C ILE A 24 48.51 -54.69 32.77
N ALA A 25 49.81 -54.44 32.57
CA ALA A 25 50.29 -53.24 31.87
C ALA A 25 49.83 -53.22 30.40
N THR A 26 49.85 -54.35 29.69
CA THR A 26 49.32 -54.47 28.33
C THR A 26 47.81 -54.26 28.29
N ALA A 27 47.04 -54.84 29.21
CA ALA A 27 45.60 -54.63 29.30
C ALA A 27 45.25 -53.15 29.58
N VAL A 28 45.95 -52.52 30.53
CA VAL A 28 45.80 -51.09 30.84
C VAL A 28 46.21 -50.22 29.65
N ALA A 29 47.29 -50.57 28.92
CA ALA A 29 47.71 -49.84 27.73
C ALA A 29 46.70 -49.94 26.58
N ILE A 30 46.07 -51.10 26.38
CA ILE A 30 44.98 -51.28 25.40
C ILE A 30 43.76 -50.44 25.78
N ILE A 31 43.37 -50.43 27.06
CA ILE A 31 42.26 -49.60 27.55
C ILE A 31 42.58 -48.11 27.40
N LEU A 32 43.79 -47.66 27.75
CA LEU A 32 44.22 -46.27 27.51
C LEU A 32 44.20 -45.91 26.02
N ALA A 33 44.71 -46.79 25.15
CA ALA A 33 44.70 -46.56 23.70
C ALA A 33 43.27 -46.43 23.16
N ALA A 34 42.34 -47.27 23.62
CA ALA A 34 40.93 -47.20 23.25
C ALA A 34 40.26 -45.91 23.75
N LEU A 35 40.52 -45.50 25.01
CA LEU A 35 40.00 -44.24 25.57
C LEU A 35 40.55 -43.00 24.85
N ILE A 36 41.84 -43.01 24.49
CA ILE A 36 42.46 -41.95 23.69
C ILE A 36 41.86 -41.91 22.27
N GLN A 37 41.69 -43.06 21.61
CA GLN A 37 41.03 -43.13 20.30
C GLN A 37 39.58 -42.62 20.36
N TRP A 38 38.83 -43.00 21.40
CA TRP A 38 37.46 -42.54 21.59
C TRP A 38 37.39 -41.03 21.82
N SER A 39 38.20 -40.48 22.74
CA SER A 39 38.28 -39.04 23.02
C SER A 39 38.73 -38.22 21.80
N LEU A 40 39.72 -38.71 21.03
CA LEU A 40 40.13 -38.08 19.76
C LEU A 40 39.03 -38.15 18.70
N SER A 41 38.23 -39.22 18.67
CA SER A 41 37.10 -39.33 17.74
C SER A 41 35.98 -38.36 18.12
N GLU A 42 35.60 -38.32 19.40
CA GLU A 42 34.62 -37.40 19.95
C GLU A 42 35.03 -35.94 19.72
N ARG A 43 36.29 -35.59 19.98
CA ARG A 43 36.84 -34.27 19.65
C ARG A 43 36.66 -33.92 18.17
N ARG A 44 36.99 -34.83 17.25
CA ARG A 44 36.82 -34.62 15.80
C ARG A 44 35.35 -34.48 15.40
N PHE A 45 34.44 -35.26 16.00
CA PHE A 45 32.99 -35.11 15.78
C PHE A 45 32.48 -33.76 16.27
N ASN A 46 32.91 -33.31 17.45
CA ASN A 46 32.56 -32.01 18.01
C ASN A 46 33.12 -30.86 17.17
N GLU A 47 34.41 -30.87 16.82
CA GLU A 47 35.04 -29.88 15.93
C GLU A 47 34.30 -29.80 14.59
N ARG A 48 34.00 -30.94 13.95
CA ARG A 48 33.23 -30.99 12.69
C ARG A 48 31.79 -30.49 12.85
N SER A 49 31.15 -30.74 14.00
CA SER A 49 29.81 -30.25 14.31
C SER A 49 29.79 -28.72 14.46
N PHE A 50 30.74 -28.15 15.20
CA PHE A 50 30.91 -26.70 15.32
C PHE A 50 31.26 -26.05 13.98
N THR A 51 32.18 -26.63 13.19
CA THR A 51 32.49 -26.12 11.84
C THR A 51 31.25 -26.20 10.92
N ARG A 52 30.42 -27.23 11.03
CA ARG A 52 29.14 -27.30 10.30
C ARG A 52 28.19 -26.17 10.72
N LEU A 53 28.05 -25.88 12.01
CA LEU A 53 27.23 -24.75 12.48
C LEU A 53 27.75 -23.41 11.92
N LYS A 54 29.08 -23.18 11.91
CA LYS A 54 29.68 -21.98 11.31
C LYS A 54 29.37 -21.88 9.80
N ALA A 55 29.53 -22.96 9.05
CA ALA A 55 29.20 -22.99 7.62
C ALA A 55 27.70 -22.79 7.35
N LYS A 56 26.82 -23.33 8.21
CA LYS A 56 25.37 -23.12 8.14
C LYS A 56 25.00 -21.66 8.36
N ASN A 57 25.45 -21.07 9.46
CA ASN A 57 25.17 -19.67 9.80
C ASN A 57 25.70 -18.71 8.72
N ALA A 58 26.86 -19.01 8.12
CA ALA A 58 27.39 -18.22 7.01
C ALA A 58 26.56 -18.35 5.73
N ALA A 59 26.09 -19.55 5.37
CA ALA A 59 25.22 -19.75 4.21
C ALA A 59 23.83 -19.11 4.41
N GLU A 60 23.29 -19.16 5.62
CA GLU A 60 22.06 -18.48 6.04
C GLU A 60 22.22 -16.95 5.94
N SER A 61 23.31 -16.40 6.48
CA SER A 61 23.63 -14.96 6.37
C SER A 61 23.73 -14.47 4.93
N LEU A 62 24.26 -15.31 4.02
CA LEU A 62 24.32 -14.99 2.59
C LEU A 62 22.94 -15.03 1.91
N ALA A 63 22.09 -16.00 2.24
CA ALA A 63 20.72 -16.07 1.72
C ALA A 63 19.90 -14.85 2.17
N GLU A 64 19.95 -14.53 3.46
CA GLU A 64 19.34 -13.33 4.07
C GLU A 64 19.83 -12.02 3.42
N TYR A 65 21.14 -11.91 3.14
CA TYR A 65 21.67 -10.78 2.39
C TYR A 65 21.12 -10.72 0.95
N GLY A 66 20.97 -11.88 0.29
CA GLY A 66 20.33 -11.98 -1.03
C GLY A 66 18.86 -11.53 -1.00
N VAL A 67 18.10 -11.93 0.02
CA VAL A 67 16.73 -11.46 0.25
C VAL A 67 16.71 -9.94 0.40
N ALA A 68 17.56 -9.38 1.26
CA ALA A 68 17.64 -7.93 1.47
C ALA A 68 18.01 -7.17 0.19
N GLN A 69 18.95 -7.69 -0.60
CA GLN A 69 19.35 -7.11 -1.88
C GLN A 69 18.21 -7.13 -2.92
N LEU A 70 17.41 -8.19 -2.96
CA LEU A 70 16.23 -8.26 -3.84
C LEU A 70 15.10 -7.35 -3.37
N ILE A 71 14.82 -7.28 -2.07
CA ILE A 71 13.81 -6.35 -1.53
C ILE A 71 14.20 -4.90 -1.88
N ALA A 72 15.45 -4.48 -1.60
CA ALA A 72 15.93 -3.15 -1.92
C ALA A 72 15.89 -2.82 -3.43
N ARG A 73 16.15 -3.80 -4.29
CA ARG A 73 16.07 -3.65 -5.75
C ARG A 73 14.63 -3.55 -6.25
N TRP A 74 13.73 -4.36 -5.69
CA TRP A 74 12.39 -4.56 -6.24
C TRP A 74 11.27 -3.84 -5.50
N GLN A 75 11.52 -3.15 -4.39
CA GLN A 75 10.49 -2.41 -3.64
C GLN A 75 9.67 -1.50 -4.56
N ASN A 76 10.34 -0.73 -5.42
CA ASN A 76 9.70 0.26 -6.31
C ASN A 76 9.68 -0.15 -7.80
N ALA A 77 10.10 -1.37 -8.15
CA ALA A 77 10.28 -1.78 -9.55
C ALA A 77 8.94 -1.96 -10.30
N THR A 78 8.74 -1.24 -11.40
CA THR A 78 7.51 -1.33 -12.23
C THR A 78 7.44 -2.55 -13.15
N SER A 79 8.54 -3.30 -13.31
CA SER A 79 8.63 -4.45 -14.22
C SER A 79 9.71 -5.43 -13.79
N PHE A 80 9.56 -6.70 -14.18
CA PHE A 80 10.52 -7.77 -13.95
C PHE A 80 10.83 -8.47 -15.28
N THR A 81 12.08 -8.91 -15.50
CA THR A 81 12.42 -9.83 -16.61
C THR A 81 12.78 -11.21 -16.07
N THR A 82 12.44 -12.26 -16.80
CA THR A 82 12.65 -13.66 -16.34
C THR A 82 14.12 -14.00 -16.12
N ASP A 83 14.99 -13.32 -16.85
CA ASP A 83 16.43 -13.49 -16.88
C ASP A 83 17.19 -12.46 -16.01
N GLU A 84 16.50 -11.60 -15.26
CA GLU A 84 17.12 -10.46 -14.55
C GLU A 84 18.30 -10.89 -13.66
N LEU A 85 18.12 -11.97 -12.89
CA LEU A 85 19.11 -12.48 -11.92
C LEU A 85 20.17 -13.40 -12.53
N LEU A 86 20.16 -13.65 -13.84
CA LEU A 86 21.19 -14.46 -14.50
C LEU A 86 22.55 -13.79 -14.43
N SER A 87 23.59 -14.63 -14.44
CA SER A 87 25.00 -14.23 -14.32
C SER A 87 25.46 -13.16 -15.33
N ALA A 88 24.79 -13.04 -16.48
CA ALA A 88 25.11 -12.08 -17.54
C ALA A 88 24.36 -10.73 -17.44
N ASN A 89 23.32 -10.63 -16.60
CA ASN A 89 22.40 -9.51 -16.53
C ASN A 89 22.61 -8.68 -15.24
N GLN A 90 21.87 -8.98 -14.17
CA GLN A 90 21.93 -8.32 -12.87
C GLN A 90 21.94 -9.36 -11.74
N PRO A 91 23.00 -10.17 -11.60
CA PRO A 91 23.07 -11.21 -10.57
C PRO A 91 23.03 -10.64 -9.15
N LEU A 92 22.89 -11.53 -8.17
CA LEU A 92 23.15 -11.19 -6.77
C LEU A 92 24.67 -11.03 -6.54
N VAL A 93 25.05 -10.09 -5.69
CA VAL A 93 26.44 -9.69 -5.47
C VAL A 93 26.79 -9.77 -3.99
N ILE A 94 27.80 -10.56 -3.65
CA ILE A 94 28.38 -10.60 -2.30
C ILE A 94 29.27 -9.35 -2.11
N PRO A 95 29.05 -8.51 -1.08
CA PRO A 95 29.84 -7.31 -0.88
C PRO A 95 31.24 -7.65 -0.38
N ALA A 96 32.25 -6.85 -0.75
CA ALA A 96 33.63 -7.07 -0.32
C ALA A 96 33.82 -7.10 1.20
N SER A 97 32.95 -6.39 1.94
CA SER A 97 32.90 -6.38 3.41
C SER A 97 32.50 -7.71 4.05
N ALA A 98 31.97 -8.67 3.29
CA ALA A 98 31.66 -10.02 3.80
C ALA A 98 32.90 -10.70 4.40
N SER A 99 34.07 -10.53 3.78
CA SER A 99 35.37 -11.02 4.27
C SER A 99 35.77 -10.47 5.65
N THR A 100 35.27 -9.29 6.01
CA THR A 100 35.50 -8.66 7.33
C THR A 100 34.39 -8.92 8.35
N PHE A 101 33.22 -9.36 7.87
CA PHE A 101 32.07 -9.71 8.70
C PHE A 101 32.19 -11.13 9.27
N PHE A 102 32.65 -12.08 8.46
CA PHE A 102 32.86 -13.46 8.87
C PHE A 102 34.18 -13.67 9.62
N SER A 103 34.27 -14.72 10.44
CA SER A 103 35.54 -15.11 11.07
C SER A 103 36.50 -15.69 10.03
N SER A 104 37.81 -15.62 10.28
CA SER A 104 38.88 -16.18 9.41
C SER A 104 38.83 -17.70 9.21
N GLU A 105 37.90 -18.37 9.88
CA GLU A 105 37.57 -19.79 9.71
C GLU A 105 36.63 -20.02 8.52
N ILE A 106 35.85 -19.03 8.09
CA ILE A 106 35.09 -19.06 6.85
C ILE A 106 36.07 -18.96 5.66
N VAL A 107 35.71 -19.60 4.55
CA VAL A 107 36.50 -19.58 3.32
C VAL A 107 35.83 -18.65 2.31
N ASP A 108 36.28 -17.40 2.26
CA ASP A 108 35.70 -16.36 1.41
C ASP A 108 35.60 -16.77 -0.08
N SER A 109 36.58 -17.52 -0.58
CA SER A 109 36.60 -18.03 -1.96
C SER A 109 35.62 -19.17 -2.25
N ASP A 110 34.92 -19.70 -1.24
CA ASP A 110 33.85 -20.70 -1.38
C ASP A 110 32.44 -20.10 -1.17
N LEU A 111 32.34 -18.79 -0.90
CA LEU A 111 31.07 -18.10 -0.76
C LEU A 111 30.43 -17.89 -2.14
N GLU A 112 29.22 -18.41 -2.33
CA GLU A 112 28.44 -18.18 -3.56
C GLU A 112 26.99 -17.80 -3.18
N LEU A 113 26.44 -16.85 -3.91
CA LEU A 113 25.06 -16.37 -3.79
C LEU A 113 24.49 -16.23 -5.21
N LYS A 114 23.40 -16.95 -5.51
CA LYS A 114 22.73 -16.94 -6.81
C LYS A 114 21.23 -16.73 -6.67
N GLY A 115 20.67 -15.90 -7.55
CA GLY A 115 19.23 -15.81 -7.77
C GLY A 115 18.79 -16.80 -8.85
N GLY A 116 17.60 -17.38 -8.68
CA GLY A 116 16.92 -18.14 -9.71
C GLY A 116 16.29 -17.24 -10.79
N THR A 117 15.73 -17.86 -11.83
CA THR A 117 14.87 -17.16 -12.79
C THR A 117 13.68 -16.51 -12.10
N VAL A 118 13.24 -15.34 -12.59
CA VAL A 118 12.04 -14.66 -12.09
C VAL A 118 10.83 -15.23 -12.84
N PRO A 119 9.96 -16.03 -12.20
CA PRO A 119 8.82 -16.62 -12.91
C PRO A 119 7.79 -15.54 -13.28
N PRO A 120 6.91 -15.80 -14.27
CA PRO A 120 5.66 -15.06 -14.37
C PRO A 120 4.90 -15.16 -13.04
N GLY A 121 4.17 -14.10 -12.69
CA GLY A 121 3.35 -14.09 -11.48
C GLY A 121 1.99 -14.76 -11.68
N GLU A 122 1.38 -15.15 -10.58
CA GLU A 122 0.07 -15.81 -10.57
C GLU A 122 -0.83 -15.18 -9.49
N TRP A 123 -2.12 -15.06 -9.78
CA TRP A 123 -3.11 -14.60 -8.82
C TRP A 123 -3.40 -15.69 -7.78
N ASN A 124 -3.26 -15.34 -6.51
CA ASN A 124 -3.45 -16.23 -5.37
C ASN A 124 -4.39 -15.56 -4.35
N TYR A 125 -5.44 -16.27 -3.92
CA TYR A 125 -6.31 -15.80 -2.84
C TYR A 125 -5.75 -16.28 -1.49
N ILE A 126 -5.52 -15.35 -0.56
CA ILE A 126 -5.02 -15.67 0.77
C ILE A 126 -6.21 -16.04 1.67
N ASP A 127 -6.61 -17.31 1.63
CA ASP A 127 -7.79 -17.81 2.35
C ASP A 127 -7.67 -17.59 3.88
N PRO A 128 -8.59 -16.83 4.51
CA PRO A 128 -8.65 -16.67 5.97
C PRO A 128 -8.88 -17.96 6.75
N LYS A 129 -9.40 -19.01 6.11
CA LYS A 129 -9.69 -20.31 6.75
C LYS A 129 -8.48 -21.24 6.83
N ASP A 130 -7.38 -20.90 6.16
CA ASP A 130 -6.11 -21.61 6.29
C ASP A 130 -5.34 -21.06 7.52
N PRO A 131 -5.08 -21.88 8.56
CA PRO A 131 -4.29 -21.45 9.72
C PRO A 131 -2.89 -20.93 9.35
N GLY A 132 -2.32 -21.34 8.21
CA GLY A 132 -1.05 -20.81 7.69
C GLY A 132 -1.10 -19.34 7.25
N ASN A 133 -2.29 -18.73 7.21
CA ASN A 133 -2.53 -17.34 6.82
C ASN A 133 -3.11 -16.47 7.95
N GLU A 134 -3.32 -17.00 9.17
CA GLU A 134 -3.90 -16.28 10.31
C GLU A 134 -3.26 -14.90 10.54
N PHE A 135 -1.92 -14.87 10.48
CA PHE A 135 -1.06 -13.69 10.64
C PHE A 135 -0.55 -13.10 9.31
N ASP A 136 -1.16 -13.44 8.16
CA ASP A 136 -0.81 -12.76 6.90
C ASP A 136 -1.56 -11.42 6.80
N SER A 137 -0.84 -10.31 6.71
CA SER A 137 -1.41 -8.97 6.43
C SER A 137 -2.28 -8.89 5.16
N GLN A 138 -2.15 -9.86 4.25
CA GLN A 138 -2.95 -9.98 3.03
C GLN A 138 -4.12 -10.98 3.15
N LYS A 139 -4.39 -11.51 4.36
CA LYS A 139 -5.54 -12.40 4.66
C LYS A 139 -6.85 -11.83 4.11
N GLY A 140 -7.58 -12.66 3.36
CA GLY A 140 -8.86 -12.32 2.74
C GLY A 140 -8.78 -11.59 1.39
N LYS A 141 -7.58 -11.39 0.83
CA LYS A 141 -7.35 -10.60 -0.40
C LYS A 141 -6.77 -11.45 -1.52
N LEU A 142 -6.96 -11.00 -2.76
CA LEU A 142 -6.33 -11.57 -3.95
C LEU A 142 -4.99 -10.85 -4.21
N VAL A 143 -3.89 -11.60 -4.30
CA VAL A 143 -2.54 -11.06 -4.52
C VAL A 143 -1.87 -11.70 -5.72
N PHE A 144 -1.14 -10.92 -6.51
CA PHE A 144 -0.34 -11.41 -7.63
C PHE A 144 1.07 -11.73 -7.14
N ALA A 145 1.40 -13.02 -7.04
CA ALA A 145 2.60 -13.52 -6.39
C ALA A 145 3.64 -14.05 -7.39
N ARG A 146 4.92 -13.76 -7.16
CA ARG A 146 6.08 -14.32 -7.88
C ARG A 146 7.04 -14.96 -6.89
N ASN A 147 7.30 -16.27 -7.05
CA ASN A 147 8.16 -17.05 -6.15
C ASN A 147 9.60 -17.15 -6.70
N VAL A 148 10.49 -16.26 -6.26
CA VAL A 148 11.89 -16.22 -6.69
C VAL A 148 12.76 -17.05 -5.75
N LYS A 149 13.55 -17.97 -6.30
CA LYS A 149 14.44 -18.84 -5.51
C LYS A 149 15.79 -18.16 -5.28
N ILE A 150 16.33 -18.28 -4.08
CA ILE A 150 17.66 -17.78 -3.70
C ILE A 150 18.49 -18.98 -3.23
N TYR A 151 19.73 -19.06 -3.69
CA TYR A 151 20.65 -20.14 -3.37
C TYR A 151 21.94 -19.58 -2.80
N ALA A 152 22.34 -20.07 -1.63
CA ALA A 152 23.59 -19.67 -0.97
C ALA A 152 24.45 -20.88 -0.63
N LYS A 153 25.77 -20.68 -0.66
CA LYS A 153 26.80 -21.67 -0.32
C LYS A 153 27.86 -20.98 0.51
N ALA A 154 28.28 -21.63 1.59
CA ALA A 154 29.42 -21.20 2.39
C ALA A 154 30.23 -22.39 2.87
N ALA A 155 31.53 -22.20 3.07
CA ALA A 155 32.42 -23.20 3.65
C ALA A 155 33.18 -22.67 4.86
N ALA A 156 33.39 -23.56 5.84
CA ALA A 156 34.20 -23.28 7.02
C ALA A 156 35.32 -24.33 7.17
N LYS A 157 36.51 -23.89 7.56
CA LYS A 157 37.69 -24.73 7.80
C LYS A 157 37.50 -25.56 9.07
N ILE A 158 37.95 -26.82 9.05
CA ILE A 158 38.03 -27.64 10.26
C ILE A 158 39.32 -27.27 11.00
N PRO A 159 39.27 -26.86 12.29
CA PRO A 159 40.47 -26.53 13.05
C PRO A 159 41.51 -27.66 13.01
N HIS A 160 42.77 -27.32 12.77
CA HIS A 160 43.89 -28.28 12.67
C HIS A 160 43.77 -29.33 11.53
N SER A 161 42.91 -29.09 10.53
CA SER A 161 42.87 -29.85 9.26
C SER A 161 42.92 -28.91 8.05
N ASN A 162 43.26 -29.47 6.89
CA ASN A 162 43.09 -28.81 5.59
C ASN A 162 41.66 -28.99 5.02
N ASP A 163 40.84 -29.82 5.68
CA ASP A 163 39.45 -30.07 5.28
C ASP A 163 38.51 -28.90 5.59
N LYS A 164 37.45 -28.78 4.80
CA LYS A 164 36.36 -27.83 4.99
C LYS A 164 35.00 -28.52 5.06
N VAL A 165 34.06 -27.93 5.80
CA VAL A 165 32.64 -28.29 5.75
C VAL A 165 31.91 -27.24 4.94
N ILE A 166 31.20 -27.67 3.89
CA ILE A 166 30.35 -26.82 3.06
C ILE A 166 28.90 -26.98 3.53
N SER A 167 28.13 -25.89 3.53
CA SER A 167 26.68 -25.90 3.68
C SER A 167 26.04 -25.14 2.52
N TYR A 168 24.86 -25.61 2.11
CA TYR A 168 24.06 -25.05 1.03
C TYR A 168 22.67 -24.70 1.58
N VAL A 169 22.13 -23.57 1.15
CA VAL A 169 20.82 -23.05 1.55
C VAL A 169 20.00 -22.76 0.31
N LYS A 170 18.71 -23.06 0.40
CA LYS A 170 17.66 -22.55 -0.49
C LYS A 170 16.69 -21.73 0.35
N GLU A 171 16.24 -20.63 -0.22
CA GLU A 171 15.09 -19.86 0.26
C GLU A 171 14.22 -19.44 -0.93
N ILE A 172 12.96 -19.11 -0.69
CA ILE A 172 12.05 -18.51 -1.68
C ILE A 172 11.62 -17.14 -1.16
N LEU A 173 11.96 -16.09 -1.92
CA LEU A 173 11.37 -14.77 -1.78
C LEU A 173 10.12 -14.69 -2.64
N GLN A 174 8.96 -14.61 -2.00
CA GLN A 174 7.70 -14.33 -2.66
C GLN A 174 7.49 -12.82 -2.72
N VAL A 175 7.50 -12.27 -3.93
CA VAL A 175 7.10 -10.88 -4.21
C VAL A 175 5.59 -10.86 -4.45
N ARG A 176 4.85 -10.02 -3.73
CA ARG A 176 3.38 -9.96 -3.79
C ARG A 176 2.93 -8.54 -4.15
N ASP A 177 2.29 -8.41 -5.29
CA ASP A 177 1.58 -7.19 -5.69
C ASP A 177 0.10 -7.35 -5.34
N ALA A 178 -0.45 -6.46 -4.52
CA ALA A 178 -1.87 -6.45 -4.17
C ALA A 178 -2.53 -5.20 -4.75
N PRO A 179 -3.72 -5.30 -5.36
CA PRO A 179 -4.51 -4.13 -5.75
C PRO A 179 -4.78 -3.25 -4.53
N LEU A 180 -4.49 -1.96 -4.64
CA LEU A 180 -4.66 -0.97 -3.58
C LEU A 180 -6.09 -1.01 -3.00
N LEU A 181 -7.07 -1.15 -3.91
CA LEU A 181 -8.50 -1.19 -3.64
C LEU A 181 -9.01 -2.55 -3.11
N ALA A 182 -8.12 -3.49 -2.77
CA ALA A 182 -8.42 -4.67 -1.95
C ALA A 182 -8.63 -4.34 -0.45
N HIS A 183 -8.56 -3.06 -0.08
CA HIS A 183 -8.79 -2.54 1.26
C HIS A 183 -10.07 -1.70 1.30
N ALA A 184 -10.82 -1.80 2.39
CA ALA A 184 -11.90 -0.87 2.69
C ALA A 184 -11.37 0.51 3.06
N VAL A 185 -10.28 0.53 3.83
CA VAL A 185 -9.55 1.74 4.21
C VAL A 185 -8.06 1.48 4.08
N PHE A 186 -7.36 2.33 3.32
CA PHE A 186 -5.92 2.27 3.14
C PHE A 186 -5.30 3.65 3.39
N TYR A 187 -4.33 3.75 4.28
CA TYR A 187 -3.55 4.96 4.47
C TYR A 187 -2.06 4.68 4.21
N ASN A 188 -1.44 5.43 3.30
CA ASN A 188 0.02 5.50 3.18
C ASN A 188 0.66 6.32 4.33
N LEU A 189 -0.20 7.05 5.04
CA LEU A 189 0.08 7.96 6.15
C LEU A 189 -0.24 7.29 7.49
N ASP A 190 -0.16 8.05 8.58
CA ASP A 190 -0.84 7.70 9.84
C ASP A 190 -2.37 7.85 9.67
N MET A 191 -3.13 6.98 10.33
CA MET A 191 -4.58 6.85 10.24
C MET A 191 -5.23 7.14 11.58
N GLU A 192 -6.37 7.83 11.60
CA GLU A 192 -7.16 8.01 12.83
C GLU A 192 -8.67 7.78 12.65
N PHE A 193 -9.28 7.15 13.66
CA PHE A 193 -10.72 7.05 13.84
C PHE A 193 -11.11 7.69 15.17
N HIS A 194 -12.01 8.67 15.14
CA HIS A 194 -12.63 9.26 16.33
C HIS A 194 -14.12 9.62 16.12
N PRO A 195 -14.96 8.68 15.61
CA PRO A 195 -16.36 8.96 15.30
C PRO A 195 -17.18 9.35 16.53
N GLY A 196 -18.06 10.33 16.34
CA GLY A 196 -19.04 10.74 17.34
C GLY A 196 -20.17 9.71 17.48
N PRO A 197 -21.09 9.62 16.50
CA PRO A 197 -22.11 8.57 16.45
C PRO A 197 -21.50 7.18 16.28
N LYS A 198 -22.27 6.12 16.61
CA LYS A 198 -21.94 4.73 16.24
C LYS A 198 -21.47 4.62 14.78
N MET A 199 -20.33 3.96 14.57
CA MET A 199 -19.79 3.64 13.25
C MET A 199 -19.52 2.14 13.11
N GLU A 200 -19.99 1.57 12.00
CA GLU A 200 -19.65 0.23 11.53
C GLU A 200 -18.60 0.38 10.42
N MET A 201 -17.51 -0.38 10.46
CA MET A 201 -16.45 -0.37 9.45
C MET A 201 -16.30 -1.77 8.86
N TYR A 202 -16.90 -1.98 7.68
CA TYR A 202 -16.84 -3.25 6.95
C TYR A 202 -15.60 -3.34 6.06
N GLY A 203 -14.93 -4.49 6.07
CA GLY A 203 -13.79 -4.82 5.20
C GLY A 203 -12.41 -4.36 5.71
N PRO A 204 -11.31 -4.74 5.02
CA PRO A 204 -9.95 -4.64 5.57
C PRO A 204 -9.44 -3.21 5.73
N VAL A 205 -8.79 -2.92 6.85
CA VAL A 205 -8.18 -1.63 7.19
C VAL A 205 -6.65 -1.78 7.26
N HIS A 206 -5.92 -0.88 6.60
CA HIS A 206 -4.46 -0.87 6.61
C HIS A 206 -3.86 0.53 6.70
N ALA A 207 -2.79 0.72 7.49
CA ALA A 207 -1.94 1.90 7.47
C ALA A 207 -0.44 1.56 7.34
N ASN A 208 0.27 2.30 6.49
CA ASN A 208 1.74 2.28 6.44
C ASN A 208 2.36 3.03 7.62
N GLY A 209 1.66 4.05 8.15
CA GLY A 209 1.95 4.71 9.42
C GLY A 209 1.18 4.10 10.59
N ASP A 210 1.14 4.81 11.71
CA ASP A 210 0.44 4.39 12.94
C ASP A 210 -1.09 4.45 12.76
N ILE A 211 -1.83 3.62 13.52
CA ILE A 211 -3.30 3.67 13.62
C ILE A 211 -3.70 4.19 15.00
N TRP A 212 -4.53 5.23 15.03
CA TRP A 212 -5.12 5.80 16.23
C TRP A 212 -6.63 5.54 16.27
N VAL A 213 -7.15 4.94 17.34
CA VAL A 213 -8.59 4.69 17.51
C VAL A 213 -9.14 5.27 18.81
N SER A 214 -10.34 5.86 18.70
CA SER A 214 -11.14 6.42 19.78
C SER A 214 -12.61 6.45 19.30
N ALA A 215 -13.59 6.61 20.19
CA ALA A 215 -14.99 6.84 19.79
C ALA A 215 -15.77 7.55 20.92
N ILE A 216 -16.78 8.36 20.57
CA ILE A 216 -17.68 8.95 21.57
C ILE A 216 -18.79 7.96 21.95
N ASP A 217 -19.44 7.34 20.96
CA ASP A 217 -20.39 6.24 21.17
C ASP A 217 -19.67 4.89 20.96
N LYS A 218 -19.60 4.39 19.72
CA LYS A 218 -19.00 3.09 19.39
C LYS A 218 -18.36 3.06 18.01
N LEU A 219 -17.32 2.26 17.88
CA LEU A 219 -16.67 1.91 16.61
C LEU A 219 -16.50 0.39 16.54
N TYR A 220 -16.90 -0.19 15.42
CA TYR A 220 -16.86 -1.63 15.17
C TYR A 220 -16.07 -1.94 13.90
N PHE A 221 -15.05 -2.78 13.99
CA PHE A 221 -14.29 -3.28 12.84
C PHE A 221 -14.69 -4.73 12.53
N HIS A 222 -15.27 -4.97 11.36
CA HIS A 222 -15.76 -6.29 10.89
C HIS A 222 -14.70 -7.09 10.12
N SER A 223 -13.43 -6.69 10.21
CA SER A 223 -12.34 -7.30 9.44
C SER A 223 -10.97 -6.93 10.02
N THR A 224 -9.91 -7.36 9.35
CA THR A 224 -8.53 -7.11 9.76
C THR A 224 -8.20 -5.61 9.83
N VAL A 225 -7.63 -5.18 10.94
CA VAL A 225 -7.01 -3.86 11.14
C VAL A 225 -5.51 -4.07 11.30
N THR A 226 -4.73 -3.53 10.36
CA THR A 226 -3.29 -3.84 10.25
C THR A 226 -2.47 -2.56 10.07
N THR A 227 -1.32 -2.45 10.74
CA THR A 227 -0.40 -1.32 10.56
C THR A 227 1.05 -1.77 10.48
N ALA A 228 1.84 -1.15 9.61
CA ALA A 228 3.29 -1.34 9.57
C ALA A 228 4.03 -0.57 10.68
N GLY A 229 3.35 0.40 11.30
CA GLY A 229 3.72 1.08 12.55
C GLY A 229 3.01 0.48 13.76
N LYS A 230 2.58 1.34 14.68
CA LYS A 230 1.91 1.00 15.94
C LYS A 230 0.40 1.18 15.86
N PHE A 231 -0.30 0.36 16.64
CA PHE A 231 -1.70 0.55 16.98
C PHE A 231 -1.83 1.27 18.33
N HIS A 232 -2.57 2.37 18.34
CA HIS A 232 -2.79 3.24 19.50
C HIS A 232 -4.29 3.41 19.77
N HIS A 233 -4.68 3.30 21.04
CA HIS A 233 -5.98 3.79 21.49
C HIS A 233 -5.82 5.18 22.10
N GLY A 234 -6.53 6.18 21.57
CA GLY A 234 -6.49 7.56 22.02
C GLY A 234 -6.61 8.55 20.87
N MET A 235 -6.53 9.84 21.18
CA MET A 235 -6.56 10.91 20.19
C MET A 235 -5.15 11.25 19.70
N MET A 236 -4.94 11.25 18.38
CA MET A 236 -3.64 11.61 17.80
C MET A 236 -3.24 13.05 18.13
N SER A 237 -4.23 13.96 18.21
CA SER A 237 -4.03 15.37 18.55
C SER A 237 -3.56 15.60 19.99
N ASP A 238 -3.91 14.69 20.91
CA ASP A 238 -3.59 14.78 22.35
C ASP A 238 -3.20 13.39 22.91
N PRO A 239 -1.97 12.92 22.62
CA PRO A 239 -1.53 11.57 22.96
C PRO A 239 -1.54 11.30 24.48
N GLY A 240 -2.55 10.56 24.93
CA GLY A 240 -2.76 10.27 26.35
C GLY A 240 -4.24 10.28 26.74
N THR A 241 -5.05 11.08 26.05
CA THR A 241 -6.50 11.12 26.24
C THR A 241 -7.23 10.22 25.25
N SER A 242 -8.46 9.87 25.58
CA SER A 242 -9.39 9.17 24.69
C SER A 242 -10.82 9.65 24.92
N GLN A 243 -11.69 9.44 23.94
CA GLN A 243 -13.13 9.62 24.11
C GLN A 243 -13.73 8.43 24.88
N THR A 244 -14.87 8.63 25.52
CA THR A 244 -15.43 7.70 26.53
C THR A 244 -16.26 6.54 25.98
N GLY A 245 -16.37 6.42 24.66
CA GLY A 245 -17.08 5.36 23.96
C GLY A 245 -16.35 4.02 24.03
N THR A 246 -16.53 3.14 23.04
CA THR A 246 -15.85 1.84 23.02
C THR A 246 -15.60 1.35 21.60
N VAL A 247 -14.37 0.91 21.35
CA VAL A 247 -13.93 0.29 20.10
C VAL A 247 -14.03 -1.24 20.24
N TYR A 248 -14.50 -1.91 19.20
CA TYR A 248 -14.64 -3.36 19.10
C TYR A 248 -14.05 -3.88 17.79
N PHE A 249 -13.44 -5.06 17.86
CA PHE A 249 -12.93 -5.82 16.73
C PHE A 249 -13.53 -7.23 16.79
N GLN A 250 -13.75 -7.85 15.63
CA GLN A 250 -14.09 -9.28 15.58
C GLN A 250 -12.83 -10.13 15.79
N ASP A 251 -12.94 -11.20 16.57
CA ASP A 251 -12.00 -12.32 16.56
C ASP A 251 -12.28 -13.28 15.37
N SER A 252 -11.69 -14.48 15.36
CA SER A 252 -11.91 -15.46 14.27
C SER A 252 -13.23 -16.22 14.38
N GLU A 253 -13.85 -16.26 15.57
CA GLU A 253 -15.16 -16.89 15.79
C GLU A 253 -16.32 -15.91 15.46
N GLY A 254 -16.01 -14.61 15.39
CA GLY A 254 -16.94 -13.52 15.06
C GLY A 254 -17.46 -12.77 16.28
N ASP A 255 -16.89 -13.02 17.46
CA ASP A 255 -17.27 -12.37 18.72
C ASP A 255 -16.66 -10.96 18.83
N TRP A 256 -17.39 -10.07 19.51
CA TRP A 256 -17.06 -8.65 19.58
C TRP A 256 -16.16 -8.31 20.77
N ILE A 257 -14.85 -8.25 20.52
CA ILE A 257 -13.83 -8.06 21.55
C ILE A 257 -13.29 -6.63 21.57
N SER A 258 -13.49 -5.92 22.68
CA SER A 258 -12.98 -4.56 22.88
C SER A 258 -11.52 -4.52 23.33
N ASP A 259 -10.81 -3.44 23.01
CA ASP A 259 -9.49 -3.09 23.53
C ASP A 259 -9.51 -2.53 24.98
N TYR A 260 -10.66 -2.20 25.54
CA TYR A 260 -10.78 -1.72 26.92
C TYR A 260 -10.35 -2.79 27.94
N LYS A 261 -9.49 -2.42 28.90
CA LYS A 261 -8.95 -3.31 29.95
C LYS A 261 -9.97 -3.73 31.02
N GLY A 262 -11.22 -3.29 30.92
CA GLY A 262 -12.25 -3.51 31.95
C GLY A 262 -12.06 -2.67 33.23
N SER A 263 -11.04 -1.81 33.28
CA SER A 263 -10.70 -0.97 34.44
C SER A 263 -9.95 0.30 34.02
N GLY A 264 -9.88 1.29 34.91
CA GLY A 264 -9.30 2.61 34.63
C GLY A 264 -10.32 3.66 34.17
N SER A 265 -9.87 4.88 33.89
CA SER A 265 -10.74 5.92 33.32
C SER A 265 -10.81 5.79 31.80
N LYS A 266 -12.02 5.66 31.26
CA LYS A 266 -12.23 5.62 29.79
C LYS A 266 -11.75 6.86 29.04
N SER A 267 -11.54 7.99 29.74
CA SER A 267 -10.98 9.21 29.16
C SER A 267 -9.46 9.19 28.95
N LEU A 268 -8.77 8.10 29.32
CA LEU A 268 -7.32 7.96 29.26
C LEU A 268 -6.94 6.73 28.43
N SER A 269 -6.01 6.90 27.49
CA SER A 269 -5.48 5.83 26.64
C SER A 269 -4.92 4.65 27.45
N SER A 270 -4.34 4.94 28.62
CA SER A 270 -3.76 3.94 29.54
C SER A 270 -4.75 2.89 30.04
N SER A 271 -6.06 3.11 29.91
CA SER A 271 -7.14 2.17 30.25
C SER A 271 -7.46 1.16 29.12
N TYR A 272 -6.77 1.23 27.99
CA TYR A 272 -6.98 0.38 26.82
C TYR A 272 -5.70 -0.36 26.44
N TYR A 273 -5.83 -1.48 25.72
CA TYR A 273 -4.71 -2.25 25.19
C TYR A 273 -4.25 -1.68 23.85
N ASP A 274 -2.96 -1.37 23.73
CA ASP A 274 -2.33 -0.81 22.54
C ASP A 274 -0.92 -1.41 22.32
N SER A 275 -0.23 -1.02 21.24
CA SER A 275 1.12 -1.51 20.93
C SER A 275 2.18 -1.19 21.99
N ASN A 276 1.92 -0.28 22.92
CA ASN A 276 2.80 -0.01 24.06
C ASN A 276 2.60 -1.00 25.23
N TYR A 277 1.71 -2.00 25.09
CA TYR A 277 1.48 -3.01 26.12
C TYR A 277 2.74 -3.83 26.44
N THR A 278 3.12 -3.83 27.73
CA THR A 278 4.27 -4.55 28.27
C THR A 278 3.85 -5.55 29.35
N VAL A 279 4.66 -6.60 29.48
CA VAL A 279 4.55 -7.66 30.49
C VAL A 279 5.88 -7.82 31.22
N ILE A 280 5.84 -8.18 32.50
CA ILE A 280 7.06 -8.42 33.29
C ILE A 280 7.54 -9.85 33.03
N LYS A 281 8.65 -10.00 32.31
CA LYS A 281 9.33 -11.31 32.13
C LYS A 281 10.64 -11.28 32.94
N ASN A 282 10.78 -12.20 33.90
CA ASN A 282 11.93 -12.28 34.83
C ASN A 282 12.27 -10.97 35.58
N GLY A 283 11.25 -10.18 35.94
CA GLY A 283 11.43 -8.89 36.62
C GLY A 283 11.72 -7.70 35.69
N VAL A 284 11.81 -7.91 34.37
CA VAL A 284 12.10 -6.87 33.37
C VAL A 284 10.85 -6.60 32.51
N PRO A 285 10.44 -5.33 32.33
CA PRO A 285 9.41 -4.97 31.34
C PRO A 285 9.83 -5.40 29.93
N SER A 286 8.98 -6.17 29.28
CA SER A 286 9.17 -6.71 27.93
C SER A 286 7.95 -6.40 27.07
N PRO A 287 8.08 -6.19 25.74
CA PRO A 287 6.94 -6.06 24.85
C PRO A 287 5.99 -7.27 24.98
N GLY A 288 4.71 -7.01 25.21
CA GLY A 288 3.66 -8.02 25.33
C GLY A 288 2.62 -7.97 24.21
N TRP A 289 2.59 -6.89 23.43
CA TRP A 289 1.54 -6.61 22.45
C TRP A 289 1.28 -7.74 21.46
N ARG A 290 2.32 -8.30 20.82
CA ARG A 290 2.17 -9.39 19.84
C ARG A 290 1.40 -10.59 20.41
N GLU A 291 1.77 -11.01 21.61
CA GLU A 291 1.18 -12.16 22.32
C GLU A 291 -0.26 -11.84 22.74
N LEU A 292 -0.51 -10.62 23.26
CA LEU A 292 -1.84 -10.17 23.63
C LEU A 292 -2.79 -10.08 22.43
N ALA A 293 -2.39 -9.39 21.37
CA ALA A 293 -3.24 -9.11 20.22
C ALA A 293 -3.56 -10.38 19.42
N SER A 294 -2.56 -11.25 19.24
CA SER A 294 -2.76 -12.57 18.62
C SER A 294 -3.81 -13.39 19.38
N ASN A 295 -3.71 -13.50 20.71
CA ASN A 295 -4.63 -14.30 21.53
C ASN A 295 -6.00 -13.64 21.78
N ARG A 296 -6.18 -12.36 21.43
CA ARG A 296 -7.40 -11.58 21.71
C ARG A 296 -8.27 -11.37 20.47
N TRP A 297 -7.66 -11.42 19.29
CA TRP A 297 -8.30 -11.08 18.02
C TRP A 297 -7.85 -11.98 16.85
N ASP A 298 -7.13 -13.08 17.09
CA ASP A 298 -6.78 -14.11 16.09
C ASP A 298 -6.16 -13.55 14.78
N GLY A 299 -5.21 -12.63 14.95
CA GLY A 299 -4.56 -11.92 13.85
C GLY A 299 -5.45 -10.93 13.10
N ASN A 300 -6.63 -10.56 13.61
CA ASN A 300 -7.44 -9.48 13.05
C ASN A 300 -6.99 -8.09 13.54
N VAL A 301 -6.19 -7.97 14.59
CA VAL A 301 -5.50 -6.73 14.97
C VAL A 301 -4.00 -6.98 14.92
N GLN A 302 -3.29 -6.33 13.97
CA GLN A 302 -1.86 -6.51 13.76
C GLN A 302 -1.12 -5.17 13.61
N SER A 303 0.18 -5.21 13.86
CA SER A 303 1.09 -4.06 13.95
C SER A 303 2.51 -4.45 13.53
N THR A 304 3.47 -3.53 13.63
CA THR A 304 4.89 -3.78 13.38
C THR A 304 5.46 -4.98 14.16
N GLU A 305 5.00 -5.24 15.39
CA GLU A 305 5.40 -6.41 16.19
C GLU A 305 4.95 -7.76 15.60
N HIS A 306 4.00 -7.75 14.66
CA HIS A 306 3.56 -8.90 13.88
C HIS A 306 4.31 -9.03 12.54
N SER A 307 5.26 -8.12 12.27
CA SER A 307 5.98 -8.00 11.00
C SER A 307 5.07 -7.66 9.80
N VAL A 308 4.01 -6.89 10.05
CA VAL A 308 3.20 -6.28 8.99
C VAL A 308 4.11 -5.38 8.14
N PRO A 309 4.24 -5.62 6.82
CA PRO A 309 5.06 -4.79 5.96
C PRO A 309 4.33 -3.49 5.60
N LYS A 310 5.09 -2.42 5.35
CA LYS A 310 4.56 -1.29 4.56
C LYS A 310 4.15 -1.79 3.18
N LEU A 311 2.98 -1.36 2.75
CA LEU A 311 2.40 -1.62 1.44
C LEU A 311 2.62 -0.38 0.57
N ASN A 312 3.86 -0.21 0.10
CA ASN A 312 4.22 0.95 -0.73
C ASN A 312 3.64 0.81 -2.15
N LEU A 313 3.24 1.93 -2.74
CA LEU A 313 2.88 2.00 -4.17
C LEU A 313 4.08 1.65 -5.04
N ILE A 314 3.84 0.87 -6.09
CA ILE A 314 4.87 0.61 -7.10
C ILE A 314 5.30 1.94 -7.75
N GLY A 315 6.59 2.08 -8.06
CA GLY A 315 7.14 3.25 -8.77
C GLY A 315 7.45 4.48 -7.91
N PHE A 316 7.01 4.54 -6.66
CA PHE A 316 7.17 5.71 -5.78
C PHE A 316 7.90 5.33 -4.47
N PRO A 317 8.80 6.18 -3.93
CA PRO A 317 9.36 5.99 -2.58
C PRO A 317 8.31 6.09 -1.46
N ASP A 318 8.67 5.56 -0.29
CA ASP A 318 7.92 5.73 0.97
C ASP A 318 7.60 7.20 1.24
N TYR A 319 6.38 7.48 1.71
CA TYR A 319 6.09 8.76 2.35
C TYR A 319 6.95 8.95 3.60
N VAL A 320 7.46 10.17 3.76
CA VAL A 320 8.17 10.61 4.97
C VAL A 320 7.33 11.72 5.61
N ARG A 321 6.95 11.50 6.87
CA ARG A 321 6.22 12.48 7.67
C ARG A 321 7.15 13.59 8.15
N ASP A 322 6.63 14.82 8.13
CA ASP A 322 7.24 15.99 8.75
C ASP A 322 7.67 15.73 10.21
N ASN A 323 8.90 16.10 10.53
CA ASN A 323 9.54 15.89 11.82
C ASN A 323 9.44 17.14 12.71
N PRO A 324 8.58 17.16 13.75
CA PRO A 324 8.38 18.34 14.59
C PRO A 324 9.59 18.70 15.47
N ALA A 325 10.66 17.91 15.45
CA ALA A 325 11.91 18.18 16.17
C ALA A 325 12.99 18.88 15.32
N THR A 326 12.77 19.09 14.02
CA THR A 326 13.70 19.81 13.13
C THR A 326 13.29 21.27 12.94
N GLU A 327 14.27 22.16 12.78
CA GLU A 327 14.04 23.61 12.54
C GLU A 327 13.58 23.93 11.10
N ALA A 328 13.50 22.92 10.22
CA ALA A 328 12.95 23.06 8.89
C ALA A 328 11.42 23.20 8.98
N VAL A 329 10.86 24.15 8.24
CA VAL A 329 9.41 24.29 8.10
C VAL A 329 8.95 23.30 7.03
N ASP A 330 8.26 22.24 7.44
CA ASP A 330 7.69 21.18 6.59
C ASP A 330 8.76 20.36 5.84
N ASP A 331 9.32 19.34 6.51
CA ASP A 331 10.30 18.41 5.89
C ASP A 331 9.67 17.09 5.37
N ALA A 332 8.33 17.05 5.26
CA ALA A 332 7.61 15.93 4.66
C ALA A 332 8.00 15.69 3.20
N LEU A 333 7.99 14.41 2.79
CA LEU A 333 8.29 14.00 1.41
C LEU A 333 7.10 13.24 0.83
N ASN A 334 6.33 13.93 -0.03
CA ASN A 334 4.98 13.53 -0.42
C ASN A 334 4.93 12.76 -1.75
N TYR A 335 5.87 11.83 -1.96
CA TYR A 335 6.13 11.18 -3.25
C TYR A 335 4.91 10.55 -3.94
N ALA A 336 3.94 10.05 -3.18
CA ALA A 336 2.74 9.39 -3.71
C ALA A 336 1.76 10.36 -4.40
N TYR A 337 1.84 11.68 -4.13
CA TYR A 337 1.05 12.71 -4.83
C TYR A 337 1.25 12.65 -6.35
N ALA A 338 2.44 12.21 -6.78
CA ALA A 338 2.79 11.95 -8.16
C ALA A 338 1.74 11.15 -8.96
N ILE A 339 0.95 10.28 -8.33
CA ILE A 339 -0.01 9.41 -9.03
C ILE A 339 -1.15 10.16 -9.74
N ILE A 340 -1.51 11.35 -9.22
CA ILE A 340 -2.52 12.23 -9.80
C ILE A 340 -1.93 13.36 -10.67
N GLU A 341 -0.61 13.45 -10.79
CA GLU A 341 0.04 14.46 -11.65
C GLU A 341 -0.15 14.16 -13.14
N PRO A 342 0.01 15.19 -14.01
CA PRO A 342 0.11 14.98 -15.45
C PRO A 342 1.40 14.21 -15.83
N ASN A 343 1.43 13.77 -17.09
CA ASN A 343 2.66 13.24 -17.70
C ASN A 343 3.70 14.36 -17.79
N LEU A 344 4.87 14.17 -17.19
CA LEU A 344 5.96 15.14 -17.27
C LEU A 344 7.01 14.71 -18.32
N PRO A 345 7.58 15.65 -19.11
CA PRO A 345 8.66 15.31 -20.03
C PRO A 345 9.91 14.87 -19.26
N THR A 346 10.75 14.05 -19.88
CA THR A 346 12.00 13.53 -19.28
C THR A 346 13.03 14.63 -18.97
N SER A 347 12.90 15.79 -19.62
CA SER A 347 13.68 17.01 -19.35
C SER A 347 13.21 17.79 -18.12
N SER A 348 12.03 17.48 -17.56
CA SER A 348 11.57 18.14 -16.33
C SER A 348 12.42 17.70 -15.14
N PRO A 349 12.91 18.62 -14.28
CA PRO A 349 13.61 18.25 -13.04
C PRO A 349 12.75 17.37 -12.15
N ASP A 350 11.43 17.55 -12.23
CA ASP A 350 10.43 16.89 -11.40
C ASP A 350 9.87 15.59 -11.99
N ASN A 351 10.41 15.14 -13.13
CA ASN A 351 10.05 13.86 -13.72
C ASN A 351 10.33 12.71 -12.71
N LYS A 352 9.33 11.81 -12.57
CA LYS A 352 9.32 10.72 -11.59
C LYS A 352 10.03 9.44 -12.07
N GLY A 353 10.72 9.49 -13.22
CA GLY A 353 11.48 8.37 -13.78
C GLY A 353 10.57 7.18 -14.07
N ILE A 354 10.88 6.03 -13.47
CA ILE A 354 10.03 4.82 -13.62
C ILE A 354 8.60 5.04 -13.10
N GLY A 355 8.40 5.92 -12.11
CA GLY A 355 7.09 6.22 -11.53
C GLY A 355 6.13 6.94 -12.48
N GLU A 356 6.61 7.57 -13.56
CA GLU A 356 5.72 8.15 -14.59
C GLU A 356 4.78 7.10 -15.20
N LYS A 357 5.20 5.82 -15.23
CA LYS A 357 4.36 4.70 -15.71
C LYS A 357 3.10 4.47 -14.87
N GLU A 358 3.16 4.80 -13.58
CA GLU A 358 2.10 4.45 -12.63
C GLU A 358 1.00 5.52 -12.51
N LYS A 359 1.26 6.74 -13.01
CA LYS A 359 0.33 7.87 -13.01
C LYS A 359 -0.96 7.59 -13.79
N TYR A 360 -2.08 8.14 -13.33
CA TYR A 360 -3.35 8.05 -14.08
C TYR A 360 -3.26 8.72 -15.45
N ALA A 361 -2.57 9.85 -15.57
CA ALA A 361 -2.32 10.53 -16.84
C ALA A 361 -1.62 9.64 -17.88
N ARG A 362 -0.80 8.68 -17.44
CA ARG A 362 -0.07 7.72 -18.30
C ARG A 362 -0.90 6.47 -18.64
N LYS A 363 -1.90 6.16 -17.81
CA LYS A 363 -2.84 5.05 -18.00
C LYS A 363 -4.10 5.47 -18.77
N ALA A 364 -4.45 6.75 -18.79
CA ALA A 364 -5.64 7.33 -19.41
C ALA A 364 -5.89 6.94 -20.88
N GLY A 365 -7.10 6.46 -21.17
CA GLY A 365 -7.61 6.31 -22.53
C GLY A 365 -8.07 7.64 -23.13
N LEU A 366 -8.45 8.60 -22.30
CA LEU A 366 -8.76 9.98 -22.69
C LEU A 366 -8.15 10.97 -21.68
N ILE A 367 -7.43 11.97 -22.19
CA ILE A 367 -6.94 13.12 -21.45
C ILE A 367 -7.77 14.34 -21.86
N VAL A 368 -8.40 14.98 -20.89
CA VAL A 368 -9.14 16.23 -21.03
C VAL A 368 -8.30 17.32 -20.37
N ARG A 369 -7.86 18.34 -21.10
CA ARG A 369 -6.92 19.35 -20.60
C ARG A 369 -7.54 20.73 -20.60
N LEU A 370 -7.63 21.36 -19.43
CA LEU A 370 -8.11 22.72 -19.24
C LEU A 370 -6.96 23.72 -19.39
N TYR A 371 -7.20 24.79 -20.14
CA TYR A 371 -6.28 25.92 -20.29
C TYR A 371 -6.94 27.19 -19.79
N LYS A 372 -6.15 28.09 -19.22
CA LYS A 372 -6.53 29.46 -18.88
C LYS A 372 -5.53 30.42 -19.52
N THR A 373 -5.93 31.12 -20.57
CA THR A 373 -5.07 32.05 -21.31
C THR A 373 -5.89 33.11 -22.05
N ASN A 374 -5.40 34.34 -22.00
CA ASN A 374 -5.93 35.47 -22.77
C ASN A 374 -5.36 35.54 -24.20
N ASP A 375 -4.42 34.66 -24.56
CA ASP A 375 -3.88 34.51 -25.91
C ASP A 375 -4.29 33.16 -26.51
N PRO A 376 -5.33 33.12 -27.37
CA PRO A 376 -5.81 31.89 -28.02
C PRO A 376 -4.78 31.22 -28.94
N SER A 377 -3.68 31.89 -29.30
CA SER A 377 -2.60 31.27 -30.09
C SER A 377 -1.74 30.30 -29.27
N THR A 378 -1.86 30.34 -27.94
CA THR A 378 -1.11 29.47 -27.01
C THR A 378 -1.80 28.14 -26.71
N VAL A 379 -3.07 27.95 -27.10
CA VAL A 379 -3.78 26.66 -26.98
C VAL A 379 -3.69 25.84 -28.28
N PRO A 380 -3.82 24.51 -28.22
CA PRO A 380 -3.86 23.68 -29.42
C PRO A 380 -5.04 24.05 -30.34
N THR A 381 -4.84 23.93 -31.65
CA THR A 381 -5.84 24.27 -32.69
C THR A 381 -7.13 23.43 -32.66
N HIS A 382 -7.16 22.35 -31.88
CA HIS A 382 -8.33 21.48 -31.67
C HIS A 382 -9.02 21.74 -30.32
N ALA A 383 -8.53 22.70 -29.52
CA ALA A 383 -9.17 23.08 -28.27
C ALA A 383 -10.49 23.81 -28.55
N GLN A 384 -11.51 23.50 -27.74
CA GLN A 384 -12.80 24.16 -27.75
C GLN A 384 -12.82 25.28 -26.71
N HIS A 385 -13.37 26.44 -27.07
CA HIS A 385 -13.58 27.54 -26.13
C HIS A 385 -14.77 27.22 -25.22
N LEU A 386 -14.64 27.51 -23.91
CA LEU A 386 -15.72 27.36 -22.95
C LEU A 386 -16.34 28.72 -22.61
N THR A 387 -15.58 29.59 -21.95
CA THR A 387 -15.99 30.96 -21.60
C THR A 387 -14.79 31.78 -21.12
N GLY A 388 -14.81 33.10 -21.31
CA GLY A 388 -13.69 33.98 -20.93
C GLY A 388 -12.36 33.52 -21.52
N ASP A 389 -11.35 33.35 -20.67
CA ASP A 389 -10.00 32.90 -21.03
C ASP A 389 -9.84 31.37 -21.03
N TYR A 390 -10.93 30.60 -20.93
CA TYR A 390 -10.89 29.15 -20.73
C TYR A 390 -11.18 28.32 -21.98
N TYR A 391 -10.35 27.30 -22.18
CA TYR A 391 -10.42 26.35 -23.29
C TYR A 391 -10.22 24.93 -22.78
N VAL A 392 -10.82 23.95 -23.45
CA VAL A 392 -10.62 22.53 -23.19
C VAL A 392 -10.11 21.80 -24.44
N SER A 393 -9.08 20.97 -24.31
CA SER A 393 -8.62 20.08 -25.38
C SER A 393 -8.75 18.61 -24.99
N PHE A 394 -8.80 17.75 -25.99
CA PHE A 394 -8.96 16.31 -25.82
C PHE A 394 -7.80 15.61 -26.51
N ASN A 395 -7.14 14.70 -25.82
CA ASN A 395 -6.00 13.96 -26.32
C ASN A 395 -6.13 12.48 -25.93
N LYS A 396 -5.54 11.59 -26.72
CA LYS A 396 -5.32 10.19 -26.31
C LYS A 396 -3.84 9.87 -26.37
N LEU A 397 -3.38 8.92 -25.57
CA LEU A 397 -2.01 8.41 -25.70
C LEU A 397 -1.91 7.52 -26.94
N LYS A 398 -0.83 7.65 -27.69
CA LYS A 398 -0.43 6.66 -28.70
C LYS A 398 -0.05 5.37 -27.98
N ARG A 399 -0.68 4.26 -28.35
CA ARG A 399 -0.51 2.94 -27.68
C ARG A 399 0.39 2.03 -28.52
N ILE A 400 1.28 1.26 -27.87
CA ILE A 400 2.15 0.29 -28.56
C ILE A 400 1.31 -0.73 -29.35
N ASN A 401 0.16 -1.15 -28.81
CA ASN A 401 -0.86 -1.85 -29.55
C ASN A 401 -2.10 -0.95 -29.73
N PRO A 402 -2.36 -0.38 -30.93
CA PRO A 402 -3.48 0.52 -31.16
C PRO A 402 -4.86 -0.15 -31.10
N LEU A 403 -4.93 -1.48 -30.99
CA LEU A 403 -6.17 -2.24 -30.78
C LEU A 403 -6.41 -2.61 -29.31
N LEU A 404 -5.48 -2.27 -28.41
CA LEU A 404 -5.56 -2.57 -26.98
C LEU A 404 -5.26 -1.29 -26.17
N PRO A 405 -6.29 -0.55 -25.70
CA PRO A 405 -6.08 0.74 -25.04
C PRO A 405 -5.46 0.62 -23.64
N ASN A 406 -5.38 -0.60 -23.09
CA ASN A 406 -4.62 -0.93 -21.89
C ASN A 406 -3.12 -1.17 -22.14
N SER A 407 -2.67 -1.24 -23.40
CA SER A 407 -1.25 -1.45 -23.68
C SER A 407 -0.40 -0.24 -23.28
N GLU A 408 0.88 -0.46 -22.99
CA GLU A 408 1.84 0.61 -22.72
C GLU A 408 1.77 1.69 -23.80
N ALA A 409 1.81 2.96 -23.38
CA ALA A 409 1.84 4.07 -24.31
C ALA A 409 3.25 4.26 -24.92
N GLU A 410 3.31 4.59 -26.21
CA GLU A 410 4.54 4.75 -26.96
C GLU A 410 5.34 5.95 -26.41
N LEU A 411 6.67 5.84 -26.49
CA LEU A 411 7.62 6.90 -26.12
C LEU A 411 8.27 7.50 -27.36
N ASP A 412 8.57 8.79 -27.34
CA ASP A 412 9.39 9.45 -28.36
C ASP A 412 10.89 9.13 -28.19
N ALA A 413 11.74 9.68 -29.06
CA ALA A 413 13.20 9.49 -28.99
C ALA A 413 13.85 10.10 -27.72
N ASN A 414 13.14 10.95 -26.99
CA ASN A 414 13.58 11.56 -25.73
C ASN A 414 13.01 10.82 -24.49
N GLY A 415 12.17 9.81 -24.69
CA GLY A 415 11.48 9.08 -23.62
C GLY A 415 10.18 9.74 -23.14
N ASN A 416 9.64 10.73 -23.85
CA ASN A 416 8.36 11.38 -23.52
C ASN A 416 7.16 10.59 -24.06
N VAL A 417 6.00 10.76 -23.44
CA VAL A 417 4.74 10.19 -23.93
C VAL A 417 4.33 10.83 -25.27
N GLN A 418 3.88 10.03 -26.23
CA GLN A 418 3.28 10.56 -27.47
C GLN A 418 1.77 10.76 -27.29
N GLU A 419 1.31 12.01 -27.22
CA GLU A 419 -0.12 12.36 -27.25
C GLU A 419 -0.62 12.57 -28.70
N ILE A 420 -1.86 12.16 -28.96
CA ILE A 420 -2.57 12.35 -30.24
C ILE A 420 -3.78 13.27 -29.99
N PRO A 421 -3.84 14.43 -30.67
CA PRO A 421 -5.01 15.31 -30.66
C PRO A 421 -6.30 14.61 -31.06
N VAL A 422 -7.35 14.76 -30.25
CA VAL A 422 -8.70 14.27 -30.50
C VAL A 422 -9.59 15.45 -30.86
N ALA A 423 -10.31 15.36 -31.98
CA ALA A 423 -11.32 16.35 -32.32
C ALA A 423 -12.70 15.83 -31.90
N VAL A 424 -13.50 16.73 -31.32
CA VAL A 424 -14.84 16.44 -30.81
C VAL A 424 -15.79 17.57 -31.21
N SER A 425 -17.07 17.25 -31.43
CA SER A 425 -18.10 18.23 -31.77
C SER A 425 -18.32 19.23 -30.64
N SER A 426 -18.38 20.52 -30.96
CA SER A 426 -18.57 21.59 -29.97
C SER A 426 -19.88 21.48 -29.19
N SER A 427 -20.96 20.95 -29.79
CA SER A 427 -22.22 20.70 -29.09
C SER A 427 -22.04 19.74 -27.92
N PHE A 428 -21.47 18.55 -28.17
CA PHE A 428 -21.17 17.58 -27.11
C PHE A 428 -20.27 18.16 -26.02
N VAL A 429 -19.32 19.04 -26.36
CA VAL A 429 -18.50 19.72 -25.34
C VAL A 429 -19.31 20.71 -24.51
N SER A 430 -20.29 21.42 -25.10
CA SER A 430 -21.20 22.30 -24.35
C SER A 430 -22.24 21.54 -23.52
N ASP A 431 -22.63 20.35 -23.95
CA ASP A 431 -23.52 19.45 -23.21
C ASP A 431 -22.79 18.89 -21.98
N VAL A 432 -21.56 18.36 -22.17
CA VAL A 432 -20.76 17.71 -21.11
C VAL A 432 -20.04 18.69 -20.18
N PHE A 433 -19.48 19.79 -20.71
CA PHE A 433 -18.60 20.69 -19.96
C PHE A 433 -19.17 22.10 -19.86
N GLN A 434 -19.30 22.58 -18.63
CA GLN A 434 -19.64 23.98 -18.34
C GLN A 434 -18.59 24.54 -17.39
N LEU A 435 -18.17 25.79 -17.59
CA LEU A 435 -17.22 26.43 -16.69
C LEU A 435 -17.85 27.62 -15.97
N HIS A 436 -17.82 27.53 -14.65
CA HIS A 436 -18.35 28.52 -13.71
C HIS A 436 -17.18 29.28 -13.11
N THR A 437 -16.90 30.50 -13.59
CA THR A 437 -15.88 31.36 -12.97
C THR A 437 -16.38 31.90 -11.62
N TYR A 438 -15.47 32.11 -10.67
CA TYR A 438 -15.84 32.68 -9.38
C TYR A 438 -16.08 34.19 -9.48
N GLN A 439 -17.31 34.60 -9.14
CA GLN A 439 -17.72 35.99 -9.09
C GLN A 439 -18.60 36.21 -7.85
N GLU A 440 -18.55 37.42 -7.31
CA GLU A 440 -19.39 37.84 -6.18
C GLU A 440 -20.18 39.08 -6.53
N ASP A 441 -21.40 39.16 -6.00
CA ASP A 441 -22.15 40.41 -5.92
C ASP A 441 -21.46 41.36 -4.92
N PRO A 442 -20.92 42.52 -5.36
CA PRO A 442 -20.20 43.45 -4.48
C PRO A 442 -21.05 44.04 -3.36
N SER A 443 -22.38 43.97 -3.47
CA SER A 443 -23.32 44.50 -2.46
C SER A 443 -23.67 43.49 -1.37
N THR A 444 -23.62 42.18 -1.66
CA THR A 444 -23.97 41.12 -0.71
C THR A 444 -22.80 40.21 -0.33
N ASN A 445 -21.66 40.28 -1.03
CA ASN A 445 -20.48 39.44 -0.83
C ASN A 445 -20.83 37.93 -0.93
N LYS A 446 -21.72 37.60 -1.88
CA LYS A 446 -22.23 36.25 -2.14
C LYS A 446 -21.83 35.80 -3.55
N PRO A 447 -21.54 34.49 -3.74
CA PRO A 447 -21.23 33.97 -5.05
C PRO A 447 -22.42 34.07 -6.01
N THR A 448 -22.17 34.38 -7.28
CA THR A 448 -23.22 34.56 -8.30
C THR A 448 -23.17 33.54 -9.44
N SER A 449 -21.99 33.02 -9.76
CA SER A 449 -21.75 32.10 -10.89
C SER A 449 -21.09 30.78 -10.52
N SER A 450 -20.18 30.77 -9.54
CA SER A 450 -19.54 29.57 -8.96
C SER A 450 -19.69 29.58 -7.44
N PHE A 451 -18.97 28.73 -6.71
CA PHE A 451 -19.05 28.64 -5.26
C PHE A 451 -17.73 28.95 -4.53
N TRP A 452 -17.90 29.40 -3.29
CA TRP A 452 -16.87 29.47 -2.25
C TRP A 452 -16.81 28.16 -1.47
N ASP A 453 -15.63 27.58 -1.35
CA ASP A 453 -15.36 26.47 -0.45
C ASP A 453 -15.01 27.02 0.94
N ALA A 454 -15.86 26.69 1.93
CA ALA A 454 -15.75 27.19 3.29
C ALA A 454 -14.71 26.44 4.15
N ARG A 455 -14.16 25.31 3.70
CA ARG A 455 -12.98 24.66 4.30
C ARG A 455 -11.70 25.31 3.79
N ARG A 456 -11.65 25.63 2.50
CA ARG A 456 -10.50 26.24 1.82
C ARG A 456 -10.42 27.76 1.97
N GLU A 457 -11.49 28.37 2.50
CA GLU A 457 -11.70 29.81 2.61
C GLU A 457 -11.42 30.55 1.29
N LYS A 458 -11.94 30.01 0.18
CA LYS A 458 -11.62 30.49 -1.17
C LYS A 458 -12.75 30.29 -2.17
N GLY A 459 -12.86 31.23 -3.11
CA GLY A 459 -13.72 31.14 -4.29
C GLY A 459 -13.06 30.40 -5.44
N LEU A 460 -13.80 29.52 -6.12
CA LEU A 460 -13.23 28.56 -7.07
C LEU A 460 -13.77 28.75 -8.50
N ASP A 461 -12.87 28.75 -9.48
CA ASP A 461 -13.20 28.59 -10.89
C ASP A 461 -13.46 27.09 -11.14
N ILE A 462 -14.72 26.72 -11.38
CA ILE A 462 -15.17 25.32 -11.41
C ILE A 462 -15.41 24.86 -12.84
N LEU A 463 -14.74 23.77 -13.22
CA LEU A 463 -15.08 23.00 -14.41
C LEU A 463 -16.13 21.94 -14.02
N GLN A 464 -17.36 22.10 -14.48
CA GLN A 464 -18.38 21.08 -14.39
C GLN A 464 -18.17 20.02 -15.48
N LEU A 465 -18.30 18.74 -15.11
CA LEU A 465 -18.36 17.59 -15.99
C LEU A 465 -19.68 16.87 -15.71
N ASP A 466 -20.56 16.83 -16.70
CA ASP A 466 -21.77 16.02 -16.67
C ASP A 466 -21.45 14.58 -17.06
N VAL A 467 -21.62 13.66 -16.10
CA VAL A 467 -21.21 12.26 -16.23
C VAL A 467 -22.20 11.48 -17.09
N GLY A 468 -23.48 11.84 -17.05
CA GLY A 468 -24.54 11.27 -17.88
C GLY A 468 -24.34 11.62 -19.35
N GLU A 469 -24.17 12.89 -19.68
CA GLU A 469 -23.88 13.33 -21.05
C GLU A 469 -22.52 12.78 -21.53
N PHE A 470 -21.48 12.74 -20.68
CA PHE A 470 -20.19 12.17 -21.07
C PHE A 470 -20.32 10.68 -21.45
N ARG A 471 -21.13 9.94 -20.69
CA ARG A 471 -21.44 8.53 -20.93
C ARG A 471 -22.04 8.29 -22.32
N GLU A 472 -22.90 9.19 -22.82
CA GLU A 472 -23.45 9.08 -24.18
C GLU A 472 -22.36 9.07 -25.27
N GLY A 473 -21.22 9.73 -25.04
CA GLY A 473 -20.10 9.73 -25.99
C GLY A 473 -19.25 8.45 -26.01
N VAL A 474 -19.29 7.63 -24.96
CA VAL A 474 -18.34 6.51 -24.76
C VAL A 474 -18.97 5.18 -24.30
N ASP A 475 -20.26 5.11 -24.03
CA ASP A 475 -20.92 3.91 -23.52
C ASP A 475 -21.99 3.36 -24.48
N ASN A 476 -21.67 2.28 -25.17
CA ASN A 476 -22.57 1.61 -26.12
C ASN A 476 -23.72 0.84 -25.44
N THR A 477 -23.81 0.84 -24.11
CA THR A 477 -24.96 0.34 -23.34
C THR A 477 -25.98 1.43 -23.05
N ASP A 478 -25.66 2.70 -23.33
CA ASP A 478 -26.60 3.79 -23.18
C ASP A 478 -27.61 3.87 -24.34
N SER A 479 -28.86 4.22 -24.03
CA SER A 479 -29.93 4.43 -25.00
C SER A 479 -29.69 5.58 -25.98
N HIS A 480 -28.85 6.54 -25.62
CA HIS A 480 -28.52 7.73 -26.40
C HIS A 480 -27.08 7.72 -26.91
N TYR A 481 -26.42 6.55 -26.98
CA TYR A 481 -25.02 6.45 -27.43
C TYR A 481 -24.75 7.18 -28.77
N LYS A 482 -23.91 8.22 -28.72
CA LYS A 482 -23.53 9.13 -29.81
C LYS A 482 -22.03 8.93 -30.21
N PRO A 483 -21.60 7.78 -30.78
CA PRO A 483 -20.18 7.51 -31.06
C PRO A 483 -19.50 8.49 -32.02
N TYR A 484 -20.29 9.23 -32.82
CA TYR A 484 -19.79 10.14 -33.86
C TYR A 484 -19.54 11.57 -33.37
N VAL A 485 -19.70 11.87 -32.06
CA VAL A 485 -19.25 13.16 -31.48
C VAL A 485 -17.75 13.32 -31.59
N TRP A 486 -17.01 12.21 -31.61
CA TRP A 486 -15.57 12.14 -31.85
C TRP A 486 -15.30 12.27 -33.36
N THR A 487 -15.03 13.50 -33.81
CA THR A 487 -14.94 13.85 -35.23
C THR A 487 -13.58 13.49 -35.85
N SER A 488 -12.53 13.29 -35.05
CA SER A 488 -11.24 12.81 -35.54
C SER A 488 -10.41 12.12 -34.44
N ASN A 489 -9.61 11.14 -34.85
CA ASN A 489 -8.59 10.43 -34.06
C ASN A 489 -9.07 9.66 -32.82
N TYR A 490 -10.37 9.58 -32.53
CA TYR A 490 -10.89 8.83 -31.38
C TYR A 490 -12.05 7.92 -31.77
N VAL A 491 -11.96 6.65 -31.43
CA VAL A 491 -12.98 5.61 -31.65
C VAL A 491 -13.19 4.92 -30.30
N PRO A 492 -14.30 5.17 -29.58
CA PRO A 492 -14.48 4.68 -28.22
C PRO A 492 -14.24 3.18 -28.06
N VAL A 493 -14.72 2.37 -29.01
CA VAL A 493 -14.56 0.91 -29.02
C VAL A 493 -13.10 0.46 -28.93
N THR A 494 -12.14 1.19 -29.53
CA THR A 494 -10.70 0.83 -29.51
C THR A 494 -9.86 1.68 -28.58
N ASP A 495 -10.27 2.92 -28.28
CA ASP A 495 -9.46 3.90 -27.53
C ASP A 495 -9.87 4.06 -26.06
N TYR A 496 -11.15 3.85 -25.72
CA TYR A 496 -11.66 4.10 -24.37
C TYR A 496 -11.40 2.92 -23.43
N ASN A 497 -10.52 3.07 -22.44
CA ASN A 497 -10.22 2.03 -21.45
C ASN A 497 -10.90 2.23 -20.08
N GLY A 498 -11.86 3.14 -19.97
CA GLY A 498 -12.47 3.48 -18.68
C GLY A 498 -11.65 4.45 -17.82
N VAL A 499 -10.38 4.72 -18.13
CA VAL A 499 -9.57 5.73 -17.41
C VAL A 499 -9.62 7.06 -18.15
N VAL A 500 -10.19 8.08 -17.50
CA VAL A 500 -10.21 9.47 -17.95
C VAL A 500 -9.38 10.31 -16.99
N TYR A 501 -8.50 11.14 -17.54
CA TYR A 501 -7.68 12.07 -16.77
C TYR A 501 -8.02 13.52 -17.14
N VAL A 502 -8.40 14.32 -16.15
CA VAL A 502 -8.72 15.75 -16.31
C VAL A 502 -7.57 16.58 -15.76
N GLU A 503 -6.85 17.26 -16.64
CA GLU A 503 -5.66 18.05 -16.33
C GLU A 503 -6.01 19.53 -16.19
N PHE A 504 -5.83 20.07 -14.97
CA PHE A 504 -5.88 21.50 -14.69
C PHE A 504 -4.50 22.14 -14.90
N PRO A 505 -4.43 23.46 -15.17
CA PRO A 505 -3.16 24.19 -15.30
C PRO A 505 -2.23 24.00 -14.10
N MET A 506 -0.93 23.84 -14.36
CA MET A 506 0.10 23.68 -13.33
C MET A 506 0.54 25.02 -12.73
N ASP A 507 0.86 25.05 -11.44
CA ASP A 507 1.51 26.19 -10.80
C ASP A 507 3.01 26.17 -11.09
N ALA A 508 3.44 26.95 -12.08
CA ALA A 508 4.83 27.05 -12.50
C ALA A 508 5.78 27.65 -11.43
N SER A 509 5.26 28.12 -10.28
CA SER A 509 6.10 28.60 -9.18
C SER A 509 6.62 27.49 -8.25
N GLN A 510 6.08 26.27 -8.35
CA GLN A 510 6.35 25.17 -7.41
C GLN A 510 7.07 23.99 -8.08
N THR A 511 8.31 24.19 -8.50
CA THR A 511 9.15 23.17 -9.17
C THR A 511 10.45 22.90 -8.42
N GLY A 512 11.03 21.71 -8.58
CA GLY A 512 12.33 21.34 -8.02
C GLY A 512 12.33 20.96 -6.53
N ARG A 513 11.17 20.57 -5.97
CA ARG A 513 11.06 20.07 -4.59
C ARG A 513 11.86 18.77 -4.38
N PRO A 514 12.33 18.44 -3.16
CA PRO A 514 13.02 17.16 -2.88
C PRO A 514 12.17 15.91 -3.17
N ASP A 515 10.84 16.02 -3.01
CA ASP A 515 9.86 14.99 -3.37
C ASP A 515 9.39 15.07 -4.85
N LYS A 516 9.86 16.10 -5.58
CA LYS A 516 9.51 16.45 -6.96
C LYS A 516 8.02 16.76 -7.19
N VAL A 517 7.23 16.99 -6.15
CA VAL A 517 5.78 17.23 -6.33
C VAL A 517 5.52 18.46 -7.20
N ASN A 518 4.60 18.34 -8.15
CA ASN A 518 4.10 19.43 -8.97
C ASN A 518 2.59 19.62 -8.74
N VAL A 519 2.19 20.81 -8.31
CA VAL A 519 0.81 21.11 -7.95
C VAL A 519 0.08 21.85 -9.09
N SER A 520 -1.25 21.71 -9.15
CA SER A 520 -2.07 22.52 -10.06
C SER A 520 -2.49 23.84 -9.41
N VAL A 521 -2.99 24.77 -10.21
CA VAL A 521 -3.45 26.08 -9.74
C VAL A 521 -4.58 25.91 -8.72
N ASP A 522 -4.34 26.41 -7.51
CA ASP A 522 -5.20 26.18 -6.35
C ASP A 522 -6.62 26.76 -6.52
N ASN A 523 -6.84 27.90 -7.18
CA ASN A 523 -8.17 28.53 -7.22
C ASN A 523 -9.21 27.84 -8.14
N MET A 524 -9.05 26.54 -8.43
CA MET A 524 -9.91 25.75 -9.33
C MET A 524 -10.52 24.51 -8.64
N GLY A 525 -11.31 23.76 -9.41
CA GLY A 525 -11.82 22.43 -9.05
C GLY A 525 -12.65 21.78 -10.16
N LEU A 526 -12.80 20.45 -10.10
CA LEU A 526 -13.65 19.64 -10.96
C LEU A 526 -14.97 19.33 -10.24
N TYR A 527 -16.11 19.58 -10.87
CA TYR A 527 -17.44 19.37 -10.30
C TYR A 527 -18.23 18.35 -11.11
N LEU A 528 -18.53 17.19 -10.52
CA LEU A 528 -19.23 16.09 -11.18
C LEU A 528 -20.73 16.22 -10.93
N VAL A 529 -21.52 16.15 -12.00
CA VAL A 529 -23.00 16.14 -11.96
C VAL A 529 -23.55 14.98 -12.79
N ASP A 530 -24.84 14.68 -12.60
CA ASP A 530 -25.55 13.52 -13.16
C ASP A 530 -24.80 12.18 -13.04
N GLY A 531 -24.22 11.96 -11.86
CA GLY A 531 -23.33 10.82 -11.59
C GLY A 531 -24.00 9.47 -11.41
N LYS A 532 -25.35 9.39 -11.40
CA LYS A 532 -26.11 8.17 -11.04
C LYS A 532 -25.73 6.94 -11.88
N LYS A 533 -25.36 7.14 -13.15
CA LYS A 533 -24.81 6.09 -14.02
C LYS A 533 -23.52 6.56 -14.68
N VAL A 534 -22.42 5.88 -14.37
CA VAL A 534 -21.12 6.13 -15.00
C VAL A 534 -20.95 5.34 -16.30
N PRO A 535 -20.00 5.70 -17.17
CA PRO A 535 -19.66 4.88 -18.34
C PRO A 535 -19.19 3.46 -17.98
N ASN A 536 -19.84 2.43 -18.54
CA ASN A 536 -19.33 1.06 -18.52
C ASN A 536 -19.64 0.29 -19.82
N PRO A 537 -18.99 0.66 -20.95
CA PRO A 537 -19.27 0.06 -22.26
C PRO A 537 -19.06 -1.46 -22.29
N SER A 538 -19.92 -2.16 -23.02
CA SER A 538 -19.86 -3.63 -23.12
C SER A 538 -18.56 -4.13 -23.77
N TYR A 539 -17.87 -3.29 -24.54
CA TYR A 539 -16.58 -3.62 -25.18
C TYR A 539 -15.38 -3.56 -24.22
N ASN A 540 -15.55 -3.03 -22.99
CA ASN A 540 -14.57 -3.16 -21.91
C ASN A 540 -14.77 -4.46 -21.10
N ASN A 541 -15.95 -5.07 -21.17
CA ASN A 541 -16.32 -6.26 -20.40
C ASN A 541 -15.80 -7.56 -21.07
N ILE A 542 -14.50 -7.60 -21.37
CA ILE A 542 -13.82 -8.73 -22.02
C ILE A 542 -12.48 -9.04 -21.31
N PRO A 543 -11.95 -10.28 -21.34
CA PRO A 543 -10.78 -10.68 -20.53
C PRO A 543 -9.46 -9.94 -20.77
N THR A 544 -9.38 -9.10 -21.80
CA THR A 544 -8.18 -8.28 -22.14
C THR A 544 -8.32 -6.81 -21.74
N ARG A 545 -9.44 -6.40 -21.14
CA ARG A 545 -9.75 -5.03 -20.73
C ARG A 545 -10.38 -5.02 -19.35
N ASP A 546 -10.36 -3.87 -18.72
CA ASP A 546 -10.91 -3.67 -17.39
C ASP A 546 -12.31 -3.04 -17.49
N SER A 547 -13.26 -3.59 -16.74
CA SER A 547 -14.63 -3.05 -16.63
C SER A 547 -14.65 -1.85 -15.68
N GLY A 548 -15.63 -0.96 -15.86
CA GLY A 548 -15.87 0.18 -14.98
C GLY A 548 -15.21 1.49 -15.43
N PHE A 549 -15.06 2.41 -14.47
CA PHE A 549 -14.70 3.80 -14.72
C PHE A 549 -13.72 4.34 -13.68
N THR A 550 -12.71 5.08 -14.13
CA THR A 550 -11.79 5.80 -13.25
C THR A 550 -11.63 7.22 -13.77
N LEU A 551 -11.95 8.20 -12.93
CA LEU A 551 -11.74 9.61 -13.21
C LEU A 551 -10.66 10.15 -12.28
N ALA A 552 -9.57 10.68 -12.85
CA ALA A 552 -8.44 11.20 -12.11
C ALA A 552 -8.15 12.66 -12.48
N THR A 553 -7.68 13.46 -11.53
CA THR A 553 -7.30 14.86 -11.76
C THR A 553 -6.23 15.34 -10.79
N ASN A 554 -5.40 16.28 -11.23
CA ASN A 554 -4.36 16.95 -10.45
C ASN A 554 -4.91 18.08 -9.54
N ASN A 555 -6.23 18.21 -9.38
CA ASN A 555 -6.91 19.23 -8.57
C ASN A 555 -7.94 18.60 -7.61
N ALA A 556 -8.80 19.39 -6.99
CA ALA A 556 -9.89 18.92 -6.13
C ALA A 556 -11.11 18.45 -6.94
N ILE A 557 -11.80 17.40 -6.48
CA ILE A 557 -13.10 16.95 -7.00
C ILE A 557 -14.22 17.30 -6.02
N TYR A 558 -15.35 17.74 -6.58
CA TYR A 558 -16.62 17.97 -5.90
C TYR A 558 -17.68 17.10 -6.58
N VAL A 559 -18.26 16.13 -5.86
CA VAL A 559 -19.29 15.22 -6.40
C VAL A 559 -20.66 15.69 -5.95
N LYS A 560 -21.59 15.93 -6.88
CA LYS A 560 -22.95 16.38 -6.58
C LYS A 560 -23.97 15.25 -6.71
N GLY A 561 -24.82 15.10 -5.70
CA GLY A 561 -25.93 14.15 -5.69
C GLY A 561 -25.46 12.70 -5.59
N ASP A 562 -26.36 11.78 -5.94
CA ASP A 562 -26.05 10.36 -5.93
C ASP A 562 -25.08 9.99 -7.08
N PHE A 563 -24.12 9.11 -6.80
CA PHE A 563 -23.04 8.79 -7.73
C PHE A 563 -22.83 7.28 -7.85
N ASN A 564 -22.95 6.76 -9.07
CA ASN A 564 -22.90 5.33 -9.39
C ASN A 564 -23.86 4.48 -8.54
N ALA A 565 -25.03 5.02 -8.23
CA ALA A 565 -26.06 4.43 -7.38
C ALA A 565 -27.45 4.96 -7.80
N ASP A 566 -28.53 4.29 -7.40
CA ASP A 566 -29.89 4.71 -7.78
C ASP A 566 -30.46 5.85 -6.91
N GLY A 567 -29.93 6.06 -5.71
CA GLY A 567 -30.39 7.05 -4.72
C GLY A 567 -31.47 6.51 -3.77
N SER A 568 -31.74 5.20 -3.78
CA SER A 568 -32.80 4.57 -3.01
C SER A 568 -32.23 3.78 -1.84
N PHE A 569 -32.39 4.34 -0.63
CA PHE A 569 -32.09 3.67 0.64
C PHE A 569 -33.03 2.48 0.98
N ALA A 570 -33.81 1.99 0.01
CA ALA A 570 -34.56 0.74 0.05
C ALA A 570 -33.90 -0.38 -0.78
N THR A 571 -32.86 -0.05 -1.53
CA THR A 571 -32.02 -0.93 -2.36
C THR A 571 -30.59 -0.95 -1.78
N GLY A 572 -29.84 -2.01 -2.07
CA GLY A 572 -28.45 -2.17 -1.62
C GLY A 572 -28.24 -2.21 -0.10
N THR A 573 -26.96 -2.15 0.30
CA THR A 573 -26.50 -1.93 1.68
C THR A 573 -25.16 -1.18 1.67
N GLU A 574 -24.55 -0.99 2.84
CA GLU A 574 -23.19 -0.47 3.01
C GLU A 574 -22.11 -1.24 2.24
N THR A 575 -22.36 -2.51 1.87
CA THR A 575 -21.43 -3.32 1.07
C THR A 575 -22.04 -3.82 -0.23
N ALA A 576 -23.35 -4.12 -0.23
CA ALA A 576 -24.03 -4.76 -1.34
C ALA A 576 -24.46 -3.76 -2.43
N PRO A 577 -24.44 -4.19 -3.71
CA PRO A 577 -25.00 -3.42 -4.82
C PRO A 577 -26.51 -3.24 -4.69
N ASP A 578 -27.03 -2.19 -5.33
CA ASP A 578 -28.46 -1.87 -5.39
C ASP A 578 -29.24 -2.96 -6.13
N ASN A 579 -28.62 -3.53 -7.17
CA ASN A 579 -29.12 -4.71 -7.86
C ASN A 579 -28.08 -5.85 -7.91
N PRO A 580 -28.19 -6.90 -7.09
CA PRO A 580 -27.28 -8.05 -7.11
C PRO A 580 -27.17 -8.82 -8.44
N LEU A 581 -28.16 -8.70 -9.34
CA LEU A 581 -28.14 -9.33 -10.67
C LEU A 581 -27.52 -8.44 -11.76
N SER A 582 -27.40 -7.14 -11.50
CA SER A 582 -26.80 -6.15 -12.38
C SER A 582 -26.04 -5.12 -11.51
N PRO A 583 -24.97 -5.56 -10.82
CA PRO A 583 -24.25 -4.72 -9.88
C PRO A 583 -23.67 -3.49 -10.57
N GLU A 584 -23.54 -2.41 -9.82
CA GLU A 584 -22.96 -1.17 -10.30
C GLU A 584 -21.49 -1.42 -10.71
N PRO A 585 -21.00 -0.77 -11.78
CA PRO A 585 -19.62 -0.91 -12.20
C PRO A 585 -18.64 -0.54 -11.08
N PRO A 586 -17.43 -1.12 -11.07
CA PRO A 586 -16.38 -0.68 -10.16
C PRO A 586 -15.89 0.72 -10.60
N VAL A 587 -15.95 1.69 -9.69
CA VAL A 587 -15.55 3.08 -9.96
C VAL A 587 -14.44 3.57 -9.03
N ALA A 588 -13.54 4.40 -9.54
CA ALA A 588 -12.59 5.17 -8.74
C ALA A 588 -12.59 6.67 -9.11
N LEU A 589 -12.52 7.51 -8.10
CA LEU A 589 -12.21 8.94 -8.22
C LEU A 589 -10.85 9.20 -7.59
N ALA A 590 -9.94 9.86 -8.31
CA ALA A 590 -8.59 10.20 -7.84
C ALA A 590 -8.30 11.70 -7.94
N ALA A 591 -7.96 12.35 -6.82
CA ALA A 591 -7.86 13.82 -6.74
C ALA A 591 -6.94 14.27 -5.59
N ASP A 592 -6.61 15.56 -5.51
CA ASP A 592 -5.97 16.15 -4.31
C ASP A 592 -6.87 15.99 -3.07
N SER A 593 -8.17 16.23 -3.27
CA SER A 593 -9.22 16.25 -2.27
C SER A 593 -10.55 15.88 -2.94
N ILE A 594 -11.42 15.14 -2.24
CA ILE A 594 -12.76 14.82 -2.72
C ILE A 594 -13.81 15.28 -1.70
N THR A 595 -14.74 16.11 -2.17
CA THR A 595 -15.85 16.66 -1.39
C THR A 595 -17.17 16.12 -1.93
N ILE A 596 -18.02 15.61 -1.04
CA ILE A 596 -19.37 15.17 -1.36
C ILE A 596 -20.36 16.29 -1.04
N LEU A 597 -21.24 16.56 -2.00
CA LEU A 597 -22.27 17.58 -1.97
C LEU A 597 -23.60 16.91 -2.34
N SER A 598 -24.63 17.12 -1.53
CA SER A 598 -25.96 16.60 -1.81
C SER A 598 -26.62 17.31 -3.00
N ASP A 599 -27.74 16.79 -3.47
CA ASP A 599 -28.47 17.40 -4.59
C ASP A 599 -29.07 18.80 -4.26
N GLN A 600 -29.14 19.16 -2.97
CA GLN A 600 -29.51 20.51 -2.48
C GLN A 600 -28.39 21.56 -2.60
N TRP A 601 -27.16 21.19 -2.96
CA TRP A 601 -26.05 22.12 -3.01
C TRP A 601 -26.33 23.30 -3.92
N ASN A 602 -26.07 24.52 -3.41
CA ASN A 602 -26.40 25.76 -4.08
C ASN A 602 -25.24 26.75 -3.98
N PHE A 603 -24.66 27.09 -5.13
CA PHE A 603 -23.50 27.98 -5.25
C PHE A 603 -23.70 29.33 -4.56
N ALA A 604 -24.86 29.97 -4.77
CA ALA A 604 -25.19 31.28 -4.18
C ALA A 604 -25.36 31.25 -2.65
N LYS A 605 -25.45 30.05 -2.05
CA LYS A 605 -25.50 29.88 -0.60
C LYS A 605 -24.16 29.44 0.01
N SER A 606 -23.13 29.14 -0.76
CA SER A 606 -21.95 28.43 -0.24
C SER A 606 -21.14 29.24 0.81
N LYS A 607 -21.23 30.59 0.75
CA LYS A 607 -20.70 31.53 1.76
C LYS A 607 -21.60 31.76 2.98
N ASN A 608 -22.86 31.34 2.94
CA ASN A 608 -23.78 31.52 4.07
C ASN A 608 -23.41 30.57 5.22
N SER A 609 -24.12 30.69 6.34
CA SER A 609 -23.93 29.78 7.47
C SER A 609 -24.18 28.32 7.07
N THR A 610 -23.63 27.38 7.83
CA THR A 610 -23.90 25.94 7.63
C THR A 610 -25.40 25.62 7.74
N SER A 611 -26.18 26.34 8.56
CA SER A 611 -27.64 26.16 8.60
C SER A 611 -28.38 26.58 7.32
N ASP A 612 -27.79 27.45 6.49
CA ASP A 612 -28.37 27.86 5.19
C ASP A 612 -28.07 26.87 4.06
N ARG A 613 -27.24 25.85 4.33
CA ARG A 613 -26.76 24.83 3.39
C ARG A 613 -27.23 23.43 3.84
N PRO A 614 -28.55 23.17 3.93
CA PRO A 614 -29.07 21.87 4.36
C PRO A 614 -28.80 20.82 3.29
N ALA A 615 -28.19 19.69 3.69
CA ALA A 615 -28.04 18.54 2.80
C ALA A 615 -29.35 17.74 2.70
N GLU A 616 -29.42 16.84 1.72
CA GLU A 616 -30.36 15.73 1.70
C GLU A 616 -29.66 14.37 1.90
N ASP A 617 -30.43 13.28 1.90
CA ASP A 617 -29.84 11.94 1.97
C ASP A 617 -29.13 11.67 0.62
N THR A 618 -27.95 11.04 0.62
CA THR A 618 -27.14 10.85 -0.60
C THR A 618 -26.39 9.52 -0.59
N GLU A 619 -26.30 8.91 -1.76
CA GLU A 619 -25.77 7.57 -1.98
C GLU A 619 -24.64 7.55 -3.01
N VAL A 620 -23.48 7.01 -2.64
CA VAL A 620 -22.24 7.07 -3.45
C VAL A 620 -21.52 5.72 -3.47
N ASN A 621 -21.31 5.18 -4.67
CA ASN A 621 -20.56 3.95 -4.92
C ASN A 621 -19.26 4.19 -5.70
N THR A 622 -18.15 4.45 -5.02
CA THR A 622 -16.83 4.61 -5.68
C THR A 622 -15.68 4.44 -4.69
N ALA A 623 -14.54 3.94 -5.17
CA ALA A 623 -13.27 4.18 -4.50
C ALA A 623 -12.93 5.68 -4.51
N LEU A 624 -12.34 6.16 -3.41
CA LEU A 624 -11.90 7.54 -3.21
C LEU A 624 -10.40 7.51 -2.93
N ILE A 625 -9.60 7.95 -3.90
CA ILE A 625 -8.14 7.97 -3.84
C ILE A 625 -7.70 9.43 -3.74
N THR A 626 -7.34 9.88 -2.54
CA THR A 626 -7.21 11.32 -2.29
C THR A 626 -6.19 11.64 -1.22
N GLY A 627 -5.78 12.91 -1.17
CA GLY A 627 -5.00 13.44 -0.08
C GLY A 627 -5.84 13.79 1.14
N ILE A 628 -5.16 13.97 2.27
CA ILE A 628 -5.74 14.43 3.53
C ILE A 628 -4.91 15.59 4.12
N ALA A 629 -5.55 16.46 4.91
CA ALA A 629 -4.82 17.35 5.80
C ALA A 629 -4.29 16.54 6.99
N ILE A 630 -3.03 16.74 7.42
CA ILE A 630 -2.42 15.94 8.49
C ILE A 630 -2.74 16.49 9.88
N THR A 631 -3.18 15.61 10.79
CA THR A 631 -3.31 15.91 12.22
C THR A 631 -1.93 16.05 12.86
N ASN A 632 -1.71 17.10 13.66
CA ASN A 632 -0.42 17.42 14.28
C ASN A 632 0.74 17.56 13.27
N LYS A 633 0.51 18.17 12.11
CA LYS A 633 1.60 18.60 11.21
C LYS A 633 2.40 19.72 11.85
N GLY A 634 3.73 19.73 11.73
CA GLY A 634 4.61 20.68 12.43
C GLY A 634 4.54 20.63 13.96
N GLY A 635 3.86 19.62 14.53
CA GLY A 635 3.51 19.59 15.95
C GLY A 635 2.35 20.52 16.37
N ASP A 636 1.63 21.14 15.42
CA ASP A 636 0.46 21.98 15.75
C ASP A 636 -0.76 21.12 16.13
N THR A 637 -1.07 21.07 17.42
CA THR A 637 -2.20 20.33 18.00
C THR A 637 -3.58 20.86 17.60
N ASN A 638 -3.66 21.99 16.90
CA ASN A 638 -4.90 22.53 16.33
C ASN A 638 -5.17 22.02 14.91
N MET A 639 -4.18 21.43 14.24
CA MET A 639 -4.37 20.80 12.93
C MET A 639 -5.01 19.43 13.11
N ALA A 640 -6.16 19.23 12.47
CA ALA A 640 -6.93 18.00 12.53
C ALA A 640 -7.40 17.59 11.13
N SER A 641 -7.20 16.32 10.80
CA SER A 641 -7.52 15.73 9.49
C SER A 641 -9.03 15.58 9.29
N GLY A 642 -9.74 15.26 10.39
CA GLY A 642 -11.11 14.75 10.40
C GLY A 642 -11.21 13.23 10.48
N GLY A 643 -10.08 12.52 10.44
CA GLY A 643 -9.96 11.07 10.46
C GLY A 643 -10.62 10.37 9.28
N THR A 644 -10.52 9.04 9.25
CA THR A 644 -11.17 8.23 8.21
C THR A 644 -12.67 8.51 8.15
N HIS A 645 -13.31 8.62 9.32
CA HIS A 645 -14.73 8.97 9.48
C HIS A 645 -15.14 10.37 8.97
N ASN A 646 -14.23 11.24 8.51
CA ASN A 646 -14.57 12.40 7.64
C ASN A 646 -13.62 12.52 6.44
N PHE A 647 -13.17 11.38 5.91
CA PHE A 647 -12.26 11.33 4.77
C PHE A 647 -12.91 11.82 3.46
N PRO A 648 -14.14 11.41 3.09
CA PRO A 648 -14.97 12.21 2.20
C PRO A 648 -15.26 13.53 2.89
N ARG A 649 -14.96 14.65 2.23
CA ARG A 649 -15.15 15.99 2.79
C ARG A 649 -16.60 16.43 2.60
N PHE A 650 -17.09 17.30 3.48
CA PHE A 650 -18.45 17.82 3.44
C PHE A 650 -18.44 19.34 3.63
N LEU A 651 -19.39 20.04 2.98
CA LEU A 651 -19.58 21.49 3.10
C LEU A 651 -21.03 21.87 3.48
N GLU A 652 -21.83 20.91 3.94
CA GLU A 652 -23.27 21.10 4.18
C GLU A 652 -23.67 20.68 5.60
N ASN A 653 -24.91 21.01 5.97
CA ASN A 653 -25.54 20.54 7.20
C ASN A 653 -26.21 19.19 6.96
N TRP A 654 -25.50 18.10 7.27
CA TRP A 654 -25.99 16.72 7.20
C TRP A 654 -26.69 16.25 8.49
N SER A 655 -27.09 17.16 9.39
CA SER A 655 -27.78 16.80 10.64
C SER A 655 -29.06 15.99 10.36
N ASN A 656 -29.10 14.75 10.85
CA ASN A 656 -30.18 13.78 10.61
C ASN A 656 -30.33 13.34 9.14
N LYS A 657 -29.27 13.50 8.32
CA LYS A 657 -29.20 13.00 6.95
C LYS A 657 -28.31 11.79 6.84
N LYS A 658 -28.66 10.87 5.94
CA LYS A 658 -27.88 9.66 5.67
C LYS A 658 -26.90 9.91 4.54
N PHE A 659 -25.67 9.46 4.74
CA PHE A 659 -24.71 9.28 3.65
C PHE A 659 -24.37 7.80 3.56
N LEU A 660 -24.90 7.14 2.52
CA LEU A 660 -24.62 5.75 2.19
C LEU A 660 -23.44 5.70 1.22
N TYR A 661 -22.35 5.10 1.69
CA TYR A 661 -21.11 4.99 0.96
C TYR A 661 -20.68 3.52 0.89
N ARG A 662 -20.47 3.03 -0.33
CA ARG A 662 -19.82 1.74 -0.59
C ARG A 662 -18.63 1.94 -1.51
N GLY A 663 -17.47 1.40 -1.14
CA GLY A 663 -16.26 1.64 -1.91
C GLY A 663 -14.98 1.30 -1.17
N SER A 664 -13.96 2.12 -1.34
CA SER A 664 -12.63 2.00 -0.73
C SER A 664 -12.07 3.40 -0.47
N LEU A 665 -11.74 3.71 0.79
CA LEU A 665 -11.22 5.00 1.23
C LEU A 665 -9.68 4.94 1.27
N VAL A 666 -9.00 5.67 0.38
CA VAL A 666 -7.55 5.57 0.22
C VAL A 666 -6.85 6.93 0.38
N ALA A 667 -6.19 7.12 1.52
CA ALA A 667 -5.33 8.28 1.78
C ALA A 667 -3.89 7.99 1.34
N LEU A 668 -3.50 8.46 0.15
CA LEU A 668 -2.17 8.16 -0.41
C LEU A 668 -1.08 9.17 -0.06
N PHE A 669 -1.46 10.42 0.18
CA PHE A 669 -0.56 11.56 0.27
C PHE A 669 -1.16 12.67 1.14
N GLU A 670 -0.34 13.64 1.54
CA GLU A 670 -0.87 14.90 2.07
C GLU A 670 -1.55 15.67 0.93
N SER A 671 -2.71 16.29 1.17
CA SER A 671 -3.26 17.24 0.19
C SER A 671 -2.31 18.43 0.05
N GLU A 672 -2.04 18.85 -1.18
CA GLU A 672 -1.18 19.98 -1.53
C GLU A 672 -2.00 21.22 -1.88
N ILE A 673 -3.23 21.04 -2.37
CA ILE A 673 -4.12 22.11 -2.81
C ILE A 673 -5.12 22.45 -1.71
N ALA A 674 -5.99 21.50 -1.33
CA ALA A 674 -6.96 21.70 -0.27
C ALA A 674 -6.45 21.14 1.06
N ASN A 675 -5.37 21.72 1.60
CA ASN A 675 -4.68 21.23 2.79
C ASN A 675 -5.25 21.72 4.15
N GLN A 676 -6.37 22.44 4.15
CA GLN A 676 -6.92 23.10 5.34
C GLN A 676 -7.58 22.12 6.34
N THR A 677 -7.54 22.48 7.62
CA THR A 677 -8.00 21.66 8.77
C THR A 677 -9.51 21.38 8.76
N VAL A 678 -9.94 20.32 9.46
CA VAL A 678 -11.36 20.02 9.68
C VAL A 678 -11.99 21.03 10.67
N SER A 679 -13.22 21.49 10.41
CA SER A 679 -13.98 22.28 11.39
C SER A 679 -15.49 22.14 11.20
N THR A 680 -16.23 22.02 12.30
CA THR A 680 -17.70 21.99 12.29
C THR A 680 -18.35 23.37 12.08
N SER A 681 -17.56 24.43 11.83
CA SER A 681 -18.09 25.73 11.41
C SER A 681 -18.74 25.66 10.02
N TYR A 682 -18.19 24.83 9.11
CA TYR A 682 -18.60 24.76 7.71
C TYR A 682 -19.32 23.45 7.31
N TYR A 683 -19.50 22.49 8.21
CA TYR A 683 -20.33 21.30 7.96
C TYR A 683 -20.87 20.72 9.28
N SER A 684 -21.86 19.83 9.18
CA SER A 684 -22.20 18.90 10.25
C SER A 684 -22.14 17.45 9.73
N PRO A 685 -21.82 16.46 10.58
CA PRO A 685 -21.58 15.10 10.11
C PRO A 685 -22.88 14.34 9.78
N PRO A 686 -22.90 13.53 8.69
CA PRO A 686 -24.03 12.66 8.38
C PRO A 686 -24.14 11.46 9.34
N ILE A 687 -25.29 10.80 9.29
CA ILE A 687 -25.43 9.39 9.66
C ILE A 687 -24.65 8.58 8.61
N ARG A 688 -23.51 8.01 9.03
CA ARG A 688 -22.58 7.28 8.17
C ARG A 688 -23.02 5.84 8.02
N LEU A 689 -23.33 5.43 6.80
CA LEU A 689 -23.61 4.04 6.42
C LEU A 689 -22.51 3.65 5.44
N TRP A 690 -21.38 3.14 5.95
CA TRP A 690 -20.14 3.01 5.19
C TRP A 690 -19.67 1.57 5.14
N GLY A 691 -19.29 1.07 3.96
CA GLY A 691 -18.70 -0.25 3.84
C GLY A 691 -17.85 -0.48 2.60
N PHE A 692 -17.19 -1.64 2.59
CA PHE A 692 -16.39 -2.10 1.48
C PHE A 692 -17.28 -2.68 0.38
N TYR A 693 -17.13 -2.21 -0.85
CA TYR A 693 -18.00 -2.65 -1.94
C TYR A 693 -17.77 -4.13 -2.28
N ASP A 694 -18.85 -4.91 -2.32
CA ASP A 694 -18.87 -6.35 -2.58
C ASP A 694 -18.12 -6.78 -3.85
N GLN A 695 -18.04 -5.92 -4.87
CA GLN A 695 -17.28 -6.23 -6.10
C GLN A 695 -15.77 -6.11 -5.89
N PHE A 696 -15.31 -5.15 -5.09
CA PHE A 696 -13.89 -5.02 -4.73
C PHE A 696 -13.43 -6.22 -3.88
N ALA A 697 -14.29 -6.71 -2.99
CA ALA A 697 -14.06 -7.94 -2.23
C ALA A 697 -13.96 -9.21 -3.11
N LYS A 698 -14.62 -9.21 -4.29
CA LYS A 698 -14.56 -10.29 -5.29
C LYS A 698 -13.37 -10.17 -6.25
N GLY A 699 -12.56 -9.11 -6.14
CA GLY A 699 -11.42 -8.86 -7.03
C GLY A 699 -11.74 -8.05 -8.30
N ASN A 700 -12.96 -7.51 -8.42
CA ASN A 700 -13.36 -6.66 -9.55
C ASN A 700 -13.03 -5.20 -9.23
N TYR A 701 -11.88 -4.71 -9.68
CA TYR A 701 -11.40 -3.36 -9.40
C TYR A 701 -11.60 -2.39 -10.59
N PRO A 702 -11.70 -1.07 -10.34
CA PRO A 702 -11.78 -0.04 -11.38
C PRO A 702 -10.55 -0.05 -12.32
N PRO A 703 -10.71 0.43 -13.57
CA PRO A 703 -9.63 0.44 -14.55
C PRO A 703 -8.45 1.31 -14.07
N GLY A 704 -7.22 0.84 -14.29
CA GLY A 704 -6.01 1.57 -13.86
C GLY A 704 -5.70 1.53 -12.36
N THR A 705 -6.41 0.72 -11.57
CA THR A 705 -6.18 0.52 -10.12
C THR A 705 -4.67 0.35 -9.80
N PRO A 706 -4.11 1.13 -8.86
CA PRO A 706 -2.71 1.00 -8.47
C PRO A 706 -2.47 -0.30 -7.69
N ASN A 707 -1.24 -0.79 -7.71
CA ASN A 707 -0.82 -1.92 -6.89
C ASN A 707 0.15 -1.47 -5.79
N VAL A 708 0.08 -2.15 -4.66
CA VAL A 708 1.04 -2.03 -3.54
C VAL A 708 1.85 -3.32 -3.40
N ARG A 709 3.12 -3.19 -3.04
CA ARG A 709 4.05 -4.34 -2.95
C ARG A 709 4.33 -4.76 -1.51
N SER A 710 4.38 -6.07 -1.29
CA SER A 710 4.95 -6.67 -0.08
C SER A 710 5.81 -7.90 -0.42
N PHE A 711 6.59 -8.36 0.55
CA PHE A 711 7.47 -9.52 0.41
C PHE A 711 7.19 -10.54 1.52
N ARG A 712 7.18 -11.84 1.19
CA ARG A 712 7.06 -12.96 2.14
C ARG A 712 8.20 -13.95 1.90
N ARG A 713 8.86 -14.42 2.96
CA ARG A 713 9.89 -15.46 2.90
C ARG A 713 9.25 -16.83 3.07
N LEU A 714 9.67 -17.81 2.27
CA LEU A 714 9.10 -19.17 2.21
C LEU A 714 10.21 -20.21 1.98
N ASP A 715 9.95 -21.47 2.38
CA ASP A 715 10.83 -22.65 2.11
C ASP A 715 12.34 -22.42 2.38
N PHE A 716 12.66 -21.71 3.47
CA PHE A 716 14.05 -21.67 3.97
C PHE A 716 14.45 -23.07 4.44
N ARG A 717 15.46 -23.66 3.81
CA ARG A 717 16.06 -24.92 4.26
C ARG A 717 17.48 -25.12 3.78
N PHE A 718 18.23 -25.88 4.56
CA PHE A 718 19.50 -26.44 4.12
C PHE A 718 19.25 -27.54 3.09
N ILE A 719 20.00 -27.49 1.99
CA ILE A 719 19.92 -28.45 0.89
C ILE A 719 21.22 -29.25 0.77
N ASP A 720 21.21 -30.35 0.03
CA ASP A 720 22.43 -31.09 -0.28
C ASP A 720 23.15 -30.53 -1.53
N LYS A 721 24.35 -31.06 -1.78
CA LYS A 721 25.18 -30.62 -2.92
C LYS A 721 24.54 -30.95 -4.27
N ALA A 722 23.83 -32.07 -4.39
CA ALA A 722 23.22 -32.48 -5.66
C ALA A 722 22.00 -31.60 -5.98
N GLU A 723 21.18 -31.24 -4.98
CA GLU A 723 20.10 -30.27 -5.15
C GLU A 723 20.66 -28.87 -5.53
N TYR A 724 21.74 -28.42 -4.89
CA TYR A 724 22.39 -27.15 -5.23
C TYR A 724 22.96 -27.15 -6.65
N ASP A 725 23.81 -28.12 -6.99
CA ASP A 725 24.46 -28.22 -8.31
C ASP A 725 23.42 -28.30 -9.44
N ALA A 726 22.32 -29.05 -9.24
CA ALA A 726 21.24 -29.15 -10.21
C ALA A 726 20.46 -27.84 -10.37
N ALA A 727 20.25 -27.09 -9.28
CA ALA A 727 19.56 -25.82 -9.30
C ALA A 727 20.36 -24.71 -10.03
N ILE A 728 21.69 -24.71 -9.90
CA ILE A 728 22.55 -23.68 -10.50
C ILE A 728 23.03 -24.00 -11.93
N LEU A 729 22.69 -25.18 -12.47
CA LEU A 729 23.15 -25.62 -13.80
C LEU A 729 22.68 -24.71 -14.95
N ASN A 730 21.54 -24.02 -14.75
CA ASN A 730 20.87 -23.18 -15.74
C ASN A 730 20.81 -21.69 -15.32
N LEU A 731 21.72 -21.23 -14.43
CA LEU A 731 21.76 -19.88 -13.82
C LEU A 731 23.15 -19.21 -13.90
#